data_AF-A0A8H6W067-F1
#
_entry.id   AF-A0A8H6W067-F1
#
_cell.length_a   1.000
_cell.length_b   1.000
_cell.length_c   1.000
_cell.angle_alpha   90.00
_cell.angle_beta   90.00
_cell.angle_gamma   90.00
#
_symmetry.space_group_name_H-M   'P 1'
#
loop_
_entity.id
_entity.type
_entity.pdbx_description
1 polymer ?
#
loop_
_entity_poly.entity_id
_entity_poly.type
_entity_poly.pdbx_seq_one_letter_code
_entity_poly.pdbx_strand_id
1 'polypeptide(L)'
;MSSLHIQRAKRWGTTPFLAEWLSNMVVYCRSSLEGKKAFQEWITNEYGRERAQEKFTELASPAEARNLKPLPASKEAHFYLAALDLGVSEKAMREYFQFAFRLNLCSPPRVAPAPKRHRGESLADWITRRDAAVMSGSNVPDIDWRVIRAIASSEMQLGADTADELRFDHKAFVDMLALYSPSIILDNKDSNEDNGMLYQRELAFQSQMFILTISNMTWFSVAVTLNKLMEKKLSSTAAIEDAYKNDRSILWRLVSCLCFVSYLCNERWHRLAEMISYSPYFRPFFTRYRTATGEPRIKVNQKYVQEHGYSSELDRLVVQFTESDFSQDVWFMDRLAKFLSENPSEVSKFSEDAYRELSNVEPVVECKSQLVETPFGQKLVKYAISQDSTFQDPEFVHNTTFMDAKRLKRVPRNKTTDWSHAYTVVRSIGNTWRQKATGKTPIRYWLALMDKIRHDAESPELAAALKEGERLRADYAEVGFKGDAKGVAGLLLFDAAWKQIEGVLWNVGRGLEKVHRVEGGAPDALRLYDPESPVRISPIKMVFSSHYKDGVAKYKAEGRPFPPFWGQPRAHSDWIETVDLKFDFDLDPDLDPINDLWTMPGTGNDTEETKVEEVTEKDLFAENSQAMSWADEVEEEFFGGKTGIEINVDSDLMDWGESLPDYLPKKFTIGKKNFKVFQRILPLKSGSAAASDEPAPDVRWSDFEKAMKRIGFGVSRSRVGLAVRFDPPAKMARSVVFHRPYLSPFISPVDSRRLVFCLGTCYRWTSNNFERGSAED
;
A
#
# COMPACT_ATOMS: atom_id res chain seq x y z
N MET A 1 41.83 -7.52 29.77
CA MET A 1 40.91 -6.50 30.32
C MET A 1 39.64 -6.51 29.48
N SER A 2 38.44 -6.47 30.07
CA SER A 2 37.20 -6.33 29.29
C SER A 2 37.22 -4.99 28.54
N SER A 3 36.77 -4.94 27.29
CA SER A 3 36.68 -3.66 26.56
C SER A 3 35.84 -2.65 27.33
N LEU A 4 36.14 -1.35 27.17
CA LEU A 4 35.39 -0.26 27.81
C LEU A 4 33.88 -0.36 27.53
N HIS A 5 33.52 -0.78 26.32
CA HIS A 5 32.12 -0.93 25.89
C HIS A 5 31.40 -2.10 26.57
N ILE A 6 32.10 -3.21 26.88
CA ILE A 6 31.53 -4.30 27.69
C ILE A 6 31.21 -3.81 29.11
N GLN A 7 32.09 -3.00 29.70
CA GLN A 7 31.85 -2.43 31.02
C GLN A 7 30.67 -1.45 31.00
N ARG A 8 30.60 -0.58 30.00
CA ARG A 8 29.47 0.35 29.79
C ARG A 8 28.17 -0.39 29.55
N ALA A 9 28.15 -1.41 28.71
CA ALA A 9 27.00 -2.27 28.46
C ALA A 9 26.43 -2.86 29.76
N LYS A 10 27.31 -3.38 30.63
CA LYS A 10 26.91 -3.88 31.95
C LYS A 10 26.36 -2.77 32.85
N ARG A 11 26.97 -1.57 32.87
CA ARG A 11 26.49 -0.43 33.68
C ARG A 11 25.16 0.12 33.19
N TRP A 12 24.95 0.18 31.88
CA TRP A 12 23.78 0.80 31.25
C TRP A 12 22.63 -0.19 31.03
N GLY A 13 22.87 -1.50 31.21
CA GLY A 13 21.87 -2.53 30.94
C GLY A 13 21.58 -2.68 29.44
N THR A 14 22.62 -2.67 28.60
CA THR A 14 22.51 -2.75 27.14
C THR A 14 23.55 -3.70 26.52
N THR A 15 23.60 -3.79 25.19
CA THR A 15 24.58 -4.59 24.44
C THR A 15 25.92 -3.83 24.30
N PRO A 16 27.07 -4.51 24.17
CA PRO A 16 28.34 -3.84 23.87
C PRO A 16 28.27 -2.96 22.62
N PHE A 17 27.58 -3.42 21.57
CA PHE A 17 27.35 -2.66 20.34
C PHE A 17 26.61 -1.34 20.60
N LEU A 18 25.46 -1.37 21.28
CA LEU A 18 24.71 -0.14 21.55
C LEU A 18 25.49 0.78 22.51
N ALA A 19 26.25 0.22 23.45
CA ALA A 19 27.08 1.02 24.35
C ALA A 19 28.21 1.77 23.61
N GLU A 20 28.80 1.14 22.60
CA GLU A 20 29.77 1.78 21.72
C GLU A 20 29.10 2.83 20.83
N TRP A 21 27.95 2.49 20.23
CA TRP A 21 27.23 3.43 19.36
C TRP A 21 26.84 4.72 20.09
N LEU A 22 26.22 4.62 21.28
CA LEU A 22 25.85 5.79 22.08
C LEU A 22 27.08 6.64 22.46
N SER A 23 28.22 6.00 22.73
CA SER A 23 29.47 6.72 22.97
C SER A 23 29.94 7.46 21.72
N ASN A 24 29.95 6.80 20.56
CA ASN A 24 30.40 7.39 19.30
C ASN A 24 29.50 8.56 18.89
N MET A 25 28.19 8.45 19.08
CA MET A 25 27.21 9.51 18.83
C MET A 25 27.51 10.77 19.65
N VAL A 26 27.75 10.62 20.96
CA VAL A 26 28.09 11.76 21.82
C VAL A 26 29.40 12.40 21.38
N VAL A 27 30.42 11.61 21.05
CA VAL A 27 31.70 12.12 20.55
C VAL A 27 31.49 12.91 19.26
N TYR A 28 30.75 12.37 18.30
CA TYR A 28 30.46 13.04 17.03
C TYR A 28 29.66 14.33 17.24
N CYS A 29 28.55 14.29 17.97
CA CYS A 29 27.67 15.45 18.16
C CYS A 29 28.26 16.54 19.08
N ARG A 30 29.18 16.22 20.01
CA ARG A 30 29.77 17.19 20.96
C ARG A 30 31.22 17.55 20.72
N SER A 31 31.98 16.73 20.01
CA SER A 31 33.43 16.92 19.90
C SER A 31 33.85 17.22 18.46
N SER A 32 33.22 16.56 17.47
CA SER A 32 33.47 16.89 16.06
C SER A 32 32.79 18.20 15.67
N LEU A 33 33.52 19.07 14.97
CA LEU A 33 32.94 20.29 14.39
C LEU A 33 31.87 19.96 13.35
N GLU A 34 32.14 18.96 12.51
CA GLU A 34 31.21 18.47 11.49
C GLU A 34 29.95 17.91 12.14
N GLY A 35 30.09 17.03 13.14
CA GLY A 35 28.95 16.40 13.80
C GLY A 35 28.08 17.39 14.58
N LYS A 36 28.69 18.42 15.20
CA LYS A 36 27.95 19.55 15.79
C LYS A 36 27.11 20.28 14.76
N LYS A 37 27.72 20.66 13.64
CA LYS A 37 27.07 21.43 12.58
C LYS A 37 25.93 20.62 11.96
N ALA A 38 26.18 19.35 11.60
CA ALA A 38 25.18 18.46 11.05
C ALA A 38 24.02 18.22 12.02
N PHE A 39 24.29 18.02 13.31
CA PHE A 39 23.24 17.89 14.34
C PHE A 39 22.43 19.18 14.50
N GLN A 40 23.08 20.34 14.47
CA GLN A 40 22.39 21.64 14.56
C GLN A 40 21.50 21.91 13.35
N GLU A 41 22.00 21.62 12.15
CA GLU A 41 21.22 21.71 10.91
C GLU A 41 20.04 20.74 10.95
N TRP A 42 20.25 19.51 11.41
CA TRP A 42 19.19 18.53 11.55
C TRP A 42 18.09 18.98 12.53
N ILE A 43 18.46 19.44 13.74
CA ILE A 43 17.49 20.00 14.71
C ILE A 43 16.76 21.21 14.12
N THR A 44 17.47 22.09 13.41
CA THR A 44 16.88 23.28 12.78
C THR A 44 15.87 22.90 11.69
N ASN A 45 16.18 21.87 10.89
CA ASN A 45 15.31 21.37 9.85
C ASN A 45 14.09 20.63 10.42
N GLU A 46 14.28 19.82 11.47
CA GLU A 46 13.21 19.00 12.08
C GLU A 46 12.22 19.86 12.87
N TYR A 47 12.73 20.85 13.64
CA TYR A 47 11.90 21.63 14.58
C TYR A 47 11.60 23.05 14.10
N GLY A 48 12.28 23.54 13.07
CA GLY A 48 12.26 24.95 12.66
C GLY A 48 13.17 25.81 13.53
N ARG A 49 13.60 26.96 13.00
CA ARG A 49 14.63 27.82 13.63
C ARG A 49 14.30 28.28 15.05
N GLU A 50 13.06 28.66 15.33
CA GLU A 50 12.66 29.15 16.67
C GLU A 50 12.68 28.03 17.71
N ARG A 51 11.99 26.91 17.46
CA ARG A 51 11.96 25.77 18.38
C ARG A 51 13.31 25.06 18.49
N ALA A 52 14.13 25.11 17.45
CA ALA A 52 15.49 24.60 17.50
C ALA A 52 16.32 25.30 18.58
N GLN A 53 16.15 26.61 18.78
CA GLN A 53 16.86 27.34 19.83
C GLN A 53 16.43 26.92 21.24
N GLU A 54 15.13 26.72 21.45
CA GLU A 54 14.58 26.17 22.69
C GLU A 54 15.13 24.76 22.94
N LYS A 55 15.16 23.93 21.89
CA LYS A 55 15.75 22.59 21.93
C LYS A 55 17.23 22.64 22.28
N PHE A 56 18.05 23.45 21.63
CA PHE A 56 19.47 23.54 21.98
C PHE A 56 19.69 23.94 23.44
N THR A 57 18.85 24.84 23.96
CA THR A 57 18.89 25.22 25.38
C THR A 57 18.54 24.04 26.29
N GLU A 58 17.49 23.29 25.94
CA GLU A 58 17.08 22.07 26.65
C GLU A 58 18.18 20.99 26.61
N LEU A 59 18.80 20.76 25.46
CA LEU A 59 19.82 19.73 25.25
C LEU A 59 21.17 20.10 25.88
N ALA A 60 21.48 21.40 26.02
CA ALA A 60 22.67 21.90 26.68
C ALA A 60 22.67 21.70 28.21
N SER A 61 21.52 21.36 28.79
CA SER A 61 21.40 21.09 30.22
C SER A 61 22.32 19.91 30.62
N PRO A 62 23.01 19.98 31.77
CA PRO A 62 23.84 18.88 32.25
C PRO A 62 22.99 17.66 32.60
N ALA A 63 23.64 16.50 32.73
CA ALA A 63 22.98 15.30 33.23
C ALA A 63 22.55 15.53 34.69
N GLU A 64 21.25 15.55 34.95
CA GLU A 64 20.72 15.60 36.32
C GLU A 64 20.66 14.19 36.90
N ALA A 65 21.38 13.97 38.00
CA ALA A 65 21.24 12.76 38.79
C ALA A 65 19.84 12.74 39.39
N ARG A 66 18.93 11.98 38.78
CA ARG A 66 17.62 11.71 39.35
C ARG A 66 17.83 10.80 40.56
N ASN A 67 17.15 11.11 41.67
CA ASN A 67 16.95 10.18 42.79
C ASN A 67 16.05 9.03 42.31
N LEU A 68 16.58 8.19 41.40
CA LEU A 68 15.84 7.07 40.88
C LEU A 68 15.77 6.02 41.98
N LYS A 69 14.57 5.83 42.53
CA LYS A 69 14.19 4.47 42.94
C LYS A 69 14.56 3.55 41.78
N PRO A 70 15.18 2.38 42.03
CA PRO A 70 15.66 1.49 40.98
C PRO A 70 14.55 1.35 39.95
N LEU A 71 14.77 1.97 38.78
CA LEU A 71 13.78 1.91 37.72
C LEU A 71 13.61 0.41 37.45
N PRO A 72 12.37 -0.10 37.34
CA PRO A 72 12.17 -1.42 36.77
C PRO A 72 12.98 -1.45 35.46
N ALA A 73 13.51 -2.61 35.07
CA ALA A 73 14.31 -2.80 33.86
C ALA A 73 13.50 -2.46 32.60
N SER A 74 13.15 -1.19 32.47
CA SER A 74 12.40 -0.59 31.40
C SER A 74 13.40 -0.45 30.28
N LYS A 75 12.92 -0.70 29.07
CA LYS A 75 13.75 -0.71 27.87
C LYS A 75 14.44 0.63 27.62
N GLU A 76 14.14 1.68 28.37
CA GLU A 76 14.70 3.03 28.18
C GLU A 76 15.72 3.48 29.24
N ALA A 77 15.92 2.70 30.32
CA ALA A 77 16.86 3.08 31.38
C ALA A 77 18.29 3.27 30.86
N HIS A 78 18.66 2.58 29.77
CA HIS A 78 19.99 2.67 29.18
C HIS A 78 20.31 4.06 28.62
N PHE A 79 19.35 4.83 28.09
CA PHE A 79 19.62 6.19 27.61
C PHE A 79 19.96 7.13 28.75
N TYR A 80 19.23 7.05 29.87
CA TYR A 80 19.53 7.83 31.06
C TYR A 80 20.90 7.47 31.64
N LEU A 81 21.18 6.16 31.80
CA LEU A 81 22.46 5.70 32.35
C LEU A 81 23.65 6.05 31.45
N ALA A 82 23.48 5.95 30.13
CA ALA A 82 24.48 6.39 29.16
C ALA A 82 24.68 7.92 29.21
N ALA A 83 23.59 8.68 29.29
CA ALA A 83 23.63 10.14 29.37
C ALA A 83 24.39 10.61 30.62
N LEU A 84 24.13 9.98 31.77
CA LEU A 84 24.84 10.25 33.02
C LEU A 84 26.34 9.90 32.94
N ASP A 85 26.70 8.71 32.43
CA ASP A 85 28.10 8.27 32.27
C ASP A 85 28.88 9.13 31.26
N LEU A 86 28.19 9.69 30.25
CA LEU A 86 28.77 10.50 29.17
C LEU A 86 28.61 12.02 29.38
N GLY A 87 28.04 12.45 30.51
CA GLY A 87 27.92 13.86 30.88
C GLY A 87 27.03 14.69 29.94
N VAL A 88 25.92 14.13 29.48
CA VAL A 88 24.90 14.81 28.65
C VAL A 88 23.51 14.65 29.26
N SER A 89 22.56 15.53 28.97
CA SER A 89 21.18 15.30 29.39
C SER A 89 20.59 14.04 28.72
N GLU A 90 19.64 13.37 29.39
CA GLU A 90 18.91 12.24 28.80
C GLU A 90 18.22 12.64 27.49
N LYS A 91 17.70 13.88 27.42
CA LYS A 91 17.07 14.43 26.23
C LYS A 91 18.09 14.58 25.09
N ALA A 92 19.28 15.13 25.36
CA ALA A 92 20.37 15.18 24.39
C ALA A 92 20.75 13.79 23.88
N MET A 93 20.89 12.82 24.76
CA MET A 93 21.19 11.45 24.35
C MET A 93 20.14 10.86 23.40
N ARG A 94 18.85 11.11 23.65
CA ARG A 94 17.76 10.64 22.78
C ARG A 94 17.77 11.34 21.42
N GLU A 95 17.98 12.65 21.38
CA GLU A 95 18.08 13.39 20.11
C GLU A 95 19.32 12.99 19.32
N TYR A 96 20.49 12.80 19.98
CA TYR A 96 21.69 12.27 19.32
C TYR A 96 21.45 10.89 18.74
N PHE A 97 20.77 10.01 19.48
CA PHE A 97 20.41 8.69 18.97
C PHE A 97 19.48 8.78 17.77
N GLN A 98 18.44 9.62 17.80
CA GLN A 98 17.53 9.80 16.67
C GLN A 98 18.24 10.35 15.43
N PHE A 99 19.06 11.39 15.60
CA PHE A 99 19.88 11.97 14.55
C PHE A 99 20.80 10.92 13.90
N ALA A 100 21.62 10.25 14.71
CA ALA A 100 22.58 9.28 14.21
C ALA A 100 21.90 8.02 13.65
N PHE A 101 20.78 7.58 14.23
CA PHE A 101 20.00 6.46 13.69
C PHE A 101 19.42 6.80 12.31
N ARG A 102 18.78 7.97 12.15
CA ARG A 102 18.16 8.37 10.87
C ARG A 102 19.18 8.57 9.75
N LEU A 103 20.36 9.08 10.07
CA LEU A 103 21.43 9.32 9.09
C LEU A 103 22.42 8.16 8.99
N ASN A 104 22.17 7.05 9.70
CA ASN A 104 23.08 5.89 9.77
C ASN A 104 24.53 6.27 10.12
N LEU A 105 24.70 7.19 11.08
CA LEU A 105 25.99 7.72 11.53
C LEU A 105 26.48 7.00 12.81
N CYS A 106 27.80 7.02 13.02
CA CYS A 106 28.47 6.60 14.25
C CYS A 106 28.27 5.13 14.65
N SER A 107 27.59 4.31 13.85
CA SER A 107 27.35 2.90 14.18
C SER A 107 28.66 2.12 14.16
N PRO A 108 28.98 1.33 15.20
CA PRO A 108 30.14 0.45 15.17
C PRO A 108 30.06 -0.53 13.99
N PRO A 109 31.20 -1.08 13.53
CA PRO A 109 31.19 -2.19 12.58
C PRO A 109 30.36 -3.36 13.11
N ARG A 110 29.49 -3.89 12.25
CA ARG A 110 28.66 -5.05 12.56
C ARG A 110 29.45 -6.31 12.24
N VAL A 111 29.77 -7.09 13.28
CA VAL A 111 30.61 -8.30 13.14
C VAL A 111 29.79 -9.59 13.16
N ALA A 112 28.57 -9.55 13.72
CA ALA A 112 27.73 -10.74 13.79
C ALA A 112 26.95 -10.94 12.48
N PRO A 113 26.71 -12.19 12.05
CA PRO A 113 25.97 -12.46 10.83
C PRO A 113 24.54 -11.91 10.93
N ALA A 114 23.95 -11.60 9.78
CA ALA A 114 22.57 -11.16 9.72
C ALA A 114 21.65 -12.27 10.24
N PRO A 115 20.65 -11.94 11.09
CA PRO A 115 19.69 -12.93 11.52
C PRO A 115 18.94 -13.46 10.29
N LYS A 116 18.57 -14.74 10.31
CA LYS A 116 17.69 -15.35 9.30
C LYS A 116 16.29 -15.51 9.88
N ARG A 117 15.25 -15.31 9.08
CA ARG A 117 13.85 -15.56 9.47
C ARG A 117 13.63 -17.07 9.64
N HIS A 118 12.97 -17.48 10.71
CA HIS A 118 12.64 -18.90 10.91
C HIS A 118 11.39 -19.27 10.11
N ARG A 119 11.30 -20.54 9.68
CA ARG A 119 10.11 -21.05 8.97
C ARG A 119 8.89 -20.98 9.90
N GLY A 120 7.81 -20.36 9.42
CA GLY A 120 6.55 -20.22 10.16
C GLY A 120 6.56 -19.15 11.25
N GLU A 121 7.68 -18.44 11.44
CA GLU A 121 7.74 -17.27 12.31
C GLU A 121 6.85 -16.16 11.76
N SER A 122 6.05 -15.54 12.64
CA SER A 122 5.23 -14.41 12.24
C SER A 122 6.12 -13.22 11.82
N LEU A 123 5.60 -12.32 10.99
CA LEU A 123 6.38 -11.15 10.59
C LEU A 123 6.74 -10.27 11.80
N ALA A 124 5.82 -10.11 12.75
CA ALA A 124 6.04 -9.35 13.99
C ALA A 124 7.14 -9.96 14.88
N ASP A 125 7.14 -11.29 15.06
CA ASP A 125 8.19 -11.98 15.84
C ASP A 125 9.55 -11.84 15.13
N TRP A 126 9.54 -12.01 13.81
CA TRP A 126 10.72 -11.83 12.98
C TRP A 126 11.32 -10.42 13.12
N ILE A 127 10.51 -9.38 12.99
CA ILE A 127 10.95 -7.98 13.13
C ILE A 127 11.50 -7.74 14.53
N THR A 128 10.78 -8.18 15.57
CA THR A 128 11.23 -8.02 16.97
C THR A 128 12.60 -8.66 17.19
N ARG A 129 12.81 -9.87 16.67
CA ARG A 129 14.09 -10.60 16.79
C ARG A 129 15.18 -9.98 15.91
N ARG A 130 14.85 -9.57 14.70
CA ARG A 130 15.74 -8.85 13.78
C ARG A 130 16.26 -7.59 14.44
N ASP A 131 15.37 -6.74 14.94
CA ASP A 131 15.74 -5.47 15.54
C ASP A 131 16.60 -5.67 16.79
N ALA A 132 16.27 -6.65 17.63
CA ALA A 132 17.10 -7.02 18.77
C ALA A 132 18.52 -7.48 18.35
N ALA A 133 18.63 -8.28 17.28
CA ALA A 133 19.91 -8.74 16.75
C ALA A 133 20.72 -7.58 16.13
N VAL A 134 20.07 -6.71 15.35
CA VAL A 134 20.68 -5.50 14.77
C VAL A 134 21.17 -4.57 15.88
N MET A 135 20.39 -4.38 16.96
CA MET A 135 20.82 -3.60 18.13
C MET A 135 21.92 -4.30 18.96
N SER A 136 22.19 -5.57 18.69
CA SER A 136 23.27 -6.35 19.29
C SER A 136 24.52 -6.43 18.40
N GLY A 137 24.53 -5.76 17.25
CA GLY A 137 25.68 -5.71 16.34
C GLY A 137 25.67 -6.76 15.23
N SER A 138 24.54 -7.44 14.99
CA SER A 138 24.34 -8.22 13.78
C SER A 138 24.23 -7.33 12.54
N ASN A 139 24.66 -7.85 11.40
CA ASN A 139 24.39 -7.27 10.09
C ASN A 139 22.88 -7.13 9.86
N VAL A 140 22.49 -6.09 9.14
CA VAL A 140 21.10 -5.91 8.71
C VAL A 140 20.79 -7.02 7.69
N PRO A 141 19.69 -7.76 7.83
CA PRO A 141 19.28 -8.73 6.81
C PRO A 141 19.18 -8.07 5.45
N ASP A 142 19.68 -8.77 4.46
CA ASP A 142 19.53 -8.36 3.08
C ASP A 142 18.09 -8.59 2.61
N ILE A 143 17.79 -8.09 1.41
CA ILE A 143 16.48 -8.19 0.75
C ILE A 143 15.98 -9.64 0.67
N ASP A 144 14.73 -9.87 1.09
CA ASP A 144 14.04 -11.13 0.89
C ASP A 144 13.19 -11.08 -0.40
N TRP A 145 13.80 -11.47 -1.52
CA TRP A 145 13.14 -11.53 -2.83
C TRP A 145 11.86 -12.37 -2.84
N ARG A 146 11.73 -13.35 -1.94
CA ARG A 146 10.55 -14.22 -1.85
C ARG A 146 9.38 -13.46 -1.23
N VAL A 147 9.66 -12.72 -0.17
CA VAL A 147 8.66 -11.86 0.48
C VAL A 147 8.15 -10.83 -0.50
N ILE A 148 9.04 -10.13 -1.22
CA ILE A 148 8.63 -9.13 -2.22
C ILE A 148 7.81 -9.77 -3.34
N ARG A 149 8.27 -10.90 -3.90
CA ARG A 149 7.52 -11.59 -4.96
C ARG A 149 6.14 -12.05 -4.50
N ALA A 150 6.06 -12.59 -3.29
CA ALA A 150 4.80 -13.04 -2.71
C ALA A 150 3.84 -11.86 -2.48
N ILE A 151 4.33 -10.73 -1.96
CA ILE A 151 3.55 -9.49 -1.80
C ILE A 151 3.09 -8.99 -3.17
N ALA A 152 4.00 -8.82 -4.13
CA ALA A 152 3.64 -8.28 -5.45
C ALA A 152 2.60 -9.15 -6.17
N SER A 153 2.73 -10.48 -6.08
CA SER A 153 1.78 -11.40 -6.70
C SER A 153 0.42 -11.37 -6.00
N SER A 154 0.40 -11.35 -4.66
CA SER A 154 -0.85 -11.33 -3.90
C SER A 154 -1.58 -10.00 -4.05
N GLU A 155 -0.87 -8.89 -4.00
CA GLU A 155 -1.47 -7.55 -4.09
C GLU A 155 -1.92 -7.20 -5.52
N MET A 156 -1.20 -7.66 -6.54
CA MET A 156 -1.68 -7.57 -7.93
C MET A 156 -3.01 -8.31 -8.11
N GLN A 157 -3.13 -9.51 -7.53
CA GLN A 157 -4.38 -10.27 -7.58
C GLN A 157 -5.47 -9.61 -6.74
N LEU A 158 -5.14 -9.09 -5.56
CA LEU A 158 -6.10 -8.38 -4.72
C LEU A 158 -6.70 -7.18 -5.47
N GLY A 159 -5.87 -6.43 -6.20
CA GLY A 159 -6.31 -5.35 -7.08
C GLY A 159 -7.25 -5.86 -8.19
N ALA A 160 -6.91 -6.98 -8.83
CA ALA A 160 -7.74 -7.60 -9.85
C ALA A 160 -9.10 -8.07 -9.30
N ASP A 161 -9.09 -8.82 -8.19
CA ASP A 161 -10.30 -9.32 -7.52
C ASP A 161 -11.19 -8.17 -7.06
N THR A 162 -10.59 -7.08 -6.54
CA THR A 162 -11.33 -5.88 -6.13
C THR A 162 -11.95 -5.18 -7.34
N ALA A 163 -11.23 -5.07 -8.46
CA ALA A 163 -11.77 -4.49 -9.68
C ALA A 163 -12.96 -5.32 -10.22
N ASP A 164 -12.82 -6.65 -10.23
CA ASP A 164 -13.88 -7.57 -10.63
C ASP A 164 -15.08 -7.51 -9.68
N GLU A 165 -14.87 -7.47 -8.37
CA GLU A 165 -15.93 -7.31 -7.36
C GLU A 165 -16.70 -6.01 -7.59
N LEU A 166 -16.01 -4.88 -7.74
CA LEU A 166 -16.65 -3.59 -8.00
C LEU A 166 -17.38 -3.56 -9.35
N ARG A 167 -16.90 -4.32 -10.34
CA ARG A 167 -17.51 -4.45 -11.67
C ARG A 167 -18.75 -5.33 -11.66
N PHE A 168 -18.76 -6.41 -10.88
CA PHE A 168 -19.79 -7.44 -10.97
C PHE A 168 -20.79 -7.41 -9.81
N ASP A 169 -20.44 -6.78 -8.69
CA ASP A 169 -21.30 -6.59 -7.53
C ASP A 169 -21.58 -5.09 -7.32
N HIS A 170 -22.68 -4.64 -7.93
CA HIS A 170 -23.17 -3.27 -7.77
C HIS A 170 -23.37 -2.89 -6.29
N LYS A 171 -23.78 -3.84 -5.45
CA LYS A 171 -23.94 -3.56 -4.02
C LYS A 171 -22.58 -3.31 -3.37
N ALA A 172 -21.58 -4.15 -3.65
CA ALA A 172 -20.21 -3.94 -3.16
C ALA A 172 -19.65 -2.58 -3.62
N PHE A 173 -19.93 -2.19 -4.87
CA PHE A 173 -19.56 -0.86 -5.40
C PHE A 173 -20.21 0.29 -4.63
N VAL A 174 -21.54 0.25 -4.43
CA VAL A 174 -22.27 1.29 -3.70
C VAL A 174 -21.86 1.33 -2.22
N ASP A 175 -21.72 0.17 -1.59
CA ASP A 175 -21.25 0.04 -0.21
C ASP A 175 -19.84 0.66 -0.05
N MET A 176 -18.95 0.42 -1.02
CA MET A 176 -17.61 1.00 -1.04
C MET A 176 -17.66 2.53 -1.11
N LEU A 177 -18.49 3.11 -1.99
CA LEU A 177 -18.63 4.57 -2.08
C LEU A 177 -19.26 5.17 -0.83
N ALA A 178 -20.26 4.51 -0.25
CA ALA A 178 -20.89 4.93 1.00
C ALA A 178 -19.91 4.90 2.17
N LEU A 179 -19.03 3.89 2.20
CA LEU A 179 -17.99 3.75 3.21
C LEU A 179 -16.94 4.86 3.12
N TYR A 180 -16.54 5.23 1.90
CA TYR A 180 -15.37 6.10 1.67
C TYR A 180 -15.67 7.57 1.41
N SER A 181 -16.88 7.92 0.98
CA SER A 181 -17.27 9.31 0.73
C SER A 181 -17.21 10.23 1.95
N PRO A 182 -17.56 9.79 3.17
CA PRO A 182 -17.56 10.70 4.32
C PRO A 182 -16.16 11.20 4.71
N SER A 183 -15.12 10.41 4.43
CA SER A 183 -13.72 10.76 4.71
C SER A 183 -13.06 11.63 3.64
N ILE A 184 -13.75 11.95 2.54
CA ILE A 184 -13.24 12.90 1.55
C ILE A 184 -13.33 14.33 2.10
N ILE A 185 -12.25 15.10 2.00
CA ILE A 185 -12.27 16.54 2.31
C ILE A 185 -12.90 17.26 1.12
N LEU A 186 -13.89 18.14 1.34
CA LEU A 186 -14.50 18.95 0.27
C LEU A 186 -13.80 20.30 0.11
N ASP A 187 -13.92 20.91 -1.07
CA ASP A 187 -13.57 22.32 -1.26
C ASP A 187 -14.67 23.21 -0.67
N ASN A 188 -14.28 24.28 0.04
CA ASN A 188 -15.21 25.19 0.72
C ASN A 188 -16.17 25.95 -0.23
N LYS A 189 -15.90 25.95 -1.55
CA LYS A 189 -16.65 26.72 -2.54
C LYS A 189 -17.92 26.02 -3.05
N ASP A 190 -18.07 24.71 -2.83
CA ASP A 190 -19.16 23.90 -3.38
C ASP A 190 -20.25 23.56 -2.35
N SER A 191 -20.43 24.40 -1.32
CA SER A 191 -21.26 24.15 -0.15
C SER A 191 -22.78 24.21 -0.39
N ASN A 192 -23.27 24.03 -1.62
CA ASN A 192 -24.71 23.83 -1.80
C ASN A 192 -25.05 22.44 -1.24
N GLU A 193 -25.69 22.40 -0.06
CA GLU A 193 -25.79 21.21 0.80
C GLU A 193 -26.31 19.97 0.06
N ASP A 194 -27.26 20.16 -0.87
CA ASP A 194 -27.87 19.07 -1.65
C ASP A 194 -26.91 18.44 -2.67
N ASN A 195 -25.96 19.20 -3.22
CA ASN A 195 -24.95 18.67 -4.16
C ASN A 195 -23.71 18.11 -3.45
N GLY A 196 -23.52 18.44 -2.17
CA GLY A 196 -22.33 18.08 -1.41
C GLY A 196 -22.11 16.57 -1.29
N MET A 197 -23.17 15.80 -0.99
CA MET A 197 -23.05 14.34 -0.83
C MET A 197 -22.71 13.63 -2.16
N LEU A 198 -23.35 14.03 -3.25
CA LEU A 198 -23.09 13.45 -4.57
C LEU A 198 -21.66 13.77 -5.02
N TYR A 199 -21.20 15.00 -4.80
CA TYR A 199 -19.84 15.41 -5.08
C TYR A 199 -18.81 14.68 -4.19
N GLN A 200 -19.10 14.42 -2.91
CA GLN A 200 -18.25 13.58 -2.06
C GLN A 200 -18.13 12.15 -2.60
N ARG A 201 -19.25 11.56 -3.05
CA ARG A 201 -19.26 10.21 -3.65
C ARG A 201 -18.49 10.16 -4.96
N GLU A 202 -18.59 11.21 -5.77
CA GLU A 202 -17.79 11.41 -6.98
C GLU A 202 -16.29 11.38 -6.68
N LEU A 203 -15.86 12.22 -5.74
CA LEU A 203 -14.46 12.31 -5.34
C LEU A 203 -13.97 11.01 -4.70
N ALA A 204 -14.81 10.32 -3.93
CA ALA A 204 -14.48 9.01 -3.37
C ALA A 204 -14.28 7.96 -4.45
N PHE A 205 -15.17 7.92 -5.46
CA PHE A 205 -15.01 7.05 -6.62
C PHE A 205 -13.70 7.35 -7.35
N GLN A 206 -13.43 8.61 -7.66
CA GLN A 206 -12.22 9.02 -8.36
C GLN A 206 -10.96 8.65 -7.56
N SER A 207 -10.95 8.92 -6.25
CA SER A 207 -9.85 8.54 -5.35
C SER A 207 -9.66 7.02 -5.33
N GLN A 208 -10.75 6.25 -5.23
CA GLN A 208 -10.66 4.80 -5.19
C GLN A 208 -10.13 4.22 -6.51
N MET A 209 -10.63 4.70 -7.65
CA MET A 209 -10.17 4.24 -8.96
C MET A 209 -8.72 4.64 -9.22
N PHE A 210 -8.31 5.83 -8.77
CA PHE A 210 -6.91 6.25 -8.80
C PHE A 210 -6.02 5.30 -8.01
N ILE A 211 -6.36 5.03 -6.74
CA ILE A 211 -5.61 4.14 -5.85
C ILE A 211 -5.57 2.71 -6.37
N LEU A 212 -6.70 2.18 -6.86
CA LEU A 212 -6.76 0.84 -7.44
C LEU A 212 -5.87 0.72 -8.67
N THR A 213 -5.90 1.73 -9.54
CA THR A 213 -5.09 1.74 -10.76
C THR A 213 -3.60 1.82 -10.44
N ILE A 214 -3.18 2.76 -9.59
CA ILE A 214 -1.76 2.90 -9.23
C ILE A 214 -1.26 1.70 -8.43
N SER A 215 -2.12 1.06 -7.62
CA SER A 215 -1.79 -0.22 -6.97
C SER A 215 -1.52 -1.30 -8.02
N ASN A 216 -2.44 -1.51 -8.97
CA ASN A 216 -2.25 -2.52 -10.01
C ASN A 216 -0.98 -2.26 -10.85
N MET A 217 -0.75 -1.01 -11.27
CA MET A 217 0.46 -0.62 -11.99
C MET A 217 1.73 -0.95 -11.20
N THR A 218 1.76 -0.56 -9.92
CA THR A 218 2.90 -0.82 -9.04
C THR A 218 3.18 -2.32 -8.91
N TRP A 219 2.16 -3.10 -8.56
CA TRP A 219 2.33 -4.53 -8.29
C TRP A 219 2.62 -5.33 -9.55
N PHE A 220 2.03 -4.94 -10.69
CA PHE A 220 2.38 -5.50 -11.99
C PHE A 220 3.84 -5.25 -12.34
N SER A 221 4.31 -4.00 -12.22
CA SER A 221 5.71 -3.64 -12.52
C SER A 221 6.69 -4.42 -11.65
N VAL A 222 6.41 -4.56 -10.34
CA VAL A 222 7.23 -5.36 -9.43
C VAL A 222 7.19 -6.84 -9.84
N ALA A 223 6.01 -7.42 -10.03
CA ALA A 223 5.86 -8.84 -10.35
C ALA A 223 6.56 -9.23 -11.66
N VAL A 224 6.40 -8.43 -12.72
CA VAL A 224 7.04 -8.67 -14.02
C VAL A 224 8.55 -8.54 -13.92
N THR A 225 9.05 -7.51 -13.24
CA THR A 225 10.50 -7.31 -13.07
C THR A 225 11.12 -8.49 -12.35
N LEU A 226 10.51 -8.95 -11.25
CA LEU A 226 10.99 -10.11 -10.50
C LEU A 226 10.93 -11.41 -11.31
N ASN A 227 9.86 -11.64 -12.08
CA ASN A 227 9.77 -12.83 -12.92
C ASN A 227 10.86 -12.83 -14.02
N LYS A 228 11.14 -11.68 -14.64
CA LYS A 228 12.25 -11.56 -15.62
C LYS A 228 13.62 -11.84 -15.00
N LEU A 229 13.87 -11.41 -13.76
CA LEU A 229 15.11 -11.75 -13.04
C LEU A 229 15.22 -13.27 -12.84
N MET A 230 14.11 -13.92 -12.44
CA MET A 230 14.06 -15.36 -12.27
C MET A 230 14.25 -16.14 -13.58
N GLU A 231 13.69 -15.66 -14.69
CA GLU A 231 13.92 -16.22 -16.03
C GLU A 231 15.39 -16.14 -16.44
N LYS A 232 16.07 -15.05 -16.09
CA LYS A 232 17.52 -14.89 -16.24
C LYS A 232 18.34 -15.70 -15.20
N LYS A 233 17.69 -16.50 -14.35
CA LYS A 233 18.30 -17.25 -13.24
C LYS A 233 19.05 -16.37 -12.23
N LEU A 234 18.67 -15.10 -12.12
CA LEU A 234 19.19 -14.16 -11.14
C LEU A 234 18.36 -14.28 -9.85
N SER A 235 18.78 -15.17 -8.96
CA SER A 235 18.04 -15.48 -7.72
C SER A 235 18.73 -14.99 -6.45
N SER A 236 20.03 -14.65 -6.51
CA SER A 236 20.78 -14.12 -5.38
C SER A 236 20.94 -12.61 -5.49
N THR A 237 21.05 -11.93 -4.34
CA THR A 237 21.26 -10.49 -4.30
C THR A 237 22.53 -10.07 -5.02
N ALA A 238 23.63 -10.81 -4.85
CA ALA A 238 24.90 -10.52 -5.53
C ALA A 238 24.78 -10.65 -7.05
N ALA A 239 24.07 -11.66 -7.56
CA ALA A 239 23.86 -11.83 -9.00
C ALA A 239 22.99 -10.72 -9.58
N ILE A 240 21.96 -10.28 -8.84
CA ILE A 240 21.12 -9.15 -9.26
C ILE A 240 21.91 -7.84 -9.21
N GLU A 241 22.76 -7.66 -8.20
CA GLU A 241 23.66 -6.51 -8.06
C GLU A 241 24.63 -6.41 -9.25
N ASP A 242 25.27 -7.51 -9.60
CA ASP A 242 26.16 -7.57 -10.75
C ASP A 242 25.39 -7.35 -12.07
N ALA A 243 24.19 -7.91 -12.18
CA ALA A 243 23.35 -7.72 -13.37
C ALA A 243 22.95 -6.26 -13.58
N TYR A 244 22.51 -5.53 -12.54
CA TYR A 244 22.14 -4.12 -12.73
C TYR A 244 23.34 -3.20 -12.97
N LYS A 245 24.54 -3.58 -12.51
CA LYS A 245 25.76 -2.83 -12.82
C LYS A 245 26.13 -2.95 -14.29
N ASN A 246 25.85 -4.09 -14.91
CA ASN A 246 26.17 -4.38 -16.30
C ASN A 246 25.02 -4.11 -17.29
N ASP A 247 23.77 -4.03 -16.83
CA ASP A 247 22.58 -3.83 -17.67
C ASP A 247 21.72 -2.67 -17.12
N ARG A 248 21.79 -1.51 -17.81
CA ARG A 248 21.05 -0.30 -17.45
C ARG A 248 19.53 -0.50 -17.51
N SER A 249 19.03 -1.42 -18.34
CA SER A 249 17.60 -1.75 -18.37
C SER A 249 17.17 -2.41 -17.05
N ILE A 250 17.97 -3.35 -16.53
CA ILE A 250 17.72 -3.98 -15.22
C ILE A 250 17.77 -2.93 -14.11
N LEU A 251 18.79 -2.06 -14.11
CA LEU A 251 18.91 -0.97 -13.14
C LEU A 251 17.64 -0.12 -13.09
N TRP A 252 17.23 0.44 -14.23
CA TRP A 252 16.12 1.39 -14.25
C TRP A 252 14.76 0.72 -13.99
N ARG A 253 14.58 -0.55 -14.36
CA ARG A 253 13.37 -1.32 -14.00
C ARG A 253 13.30 -1.58 -12.49
N LEU A 254 14.41 -1.93 -11.84
CA LEU A 254 14.47 -2.11 -10.38
C LEU A 254 14.22 -0.79 -9.63
N VAL A 255 14.88 0.30 -10.05
CA VAL A 255 14.68 1.64 -9.46
C VAL A 255 13.24 2.11 -9.66
N SER A 256 12.65 1.84 -10.82
CA SER A 256 11.24 2.14 -11.10
C SER A 256 10.30 1.40 -10.16
N CYS A 257 10.53 0.10 -9.90
CA CYS A 257 9.76 -0.68 -8.93
C CYS A 257 9.79 -0.04 -7.54
N LEU A 258 10.97 0.36 -7.06
CA LEU A 258 11.14 1.06 -5.79
C LEU A 258 10.34 2.37 -5.77
N CYS A 259 10.45 3.17 -6.83
CA CYS A 259 9.75 4.45 -6.94
C CYS A 259 8.22 4.29 -6.96
N PHE A 260 7.70 3.28 -7.67
CA PHE A 260 6.26 2.96 -7.68
C PHE A 260 5.76 2.51 -6.32
N VAL A 261 6.48 1.61 -5.64
CA VAL A 261 6.12 1.16 -4.29
C VAL A 261 6.13 2.33 -3.30
N SER A 262 7.14 3.19 -3.36
CA SER A 262 7.24 4.39 -2.51
C SER A 262 6.12 5.39 -2.80
N TYR A 263 5.79 5.61 -4.08
CA TYR A 263 4.70 6.49 -4.48
C TYR A 263 3.34 5.95 -4.01
N LEU A 264 3.06 4.67 -4.25
CA LEU A 264 1.85 4.00 -3.76
C LEU A 264 1.75 4.07 -2.23
N CYS A 265 2.87 3.89 -1.52
CA CYS A 265 2.90 3.99 -0.06
C CYS A 265 2.39 5.36 0.40
N ASN A 266 2.93 6.45 -0.17
CA ASN A 266 2.51 7.80 0.17
C ASN A 266 1.03 8.05 -0.14
N GLU A 267 0.55 7.61 -1.30
CA GLU A 267 -0.86 7.78 -1.68
C GLU A 267 -1.82 7.03 -0.73
N ARG A 268 -1.45 5.81 -0.33
CA ARG A 268 -2.20 5.01 0.66
C ARG A 268 -2.16 5.65 2.04
N TRP A 269 -1.02 6.24 2.45
CA TRP A 269 -0.90 6.95 3.72
C TRP A 269 -1.75 8.22 3.77
N HIS A 270 -1.74 9.04 2.71
CA HIS A 270 -2.63 10.18 2.61
C HIS A 270 -4.09 9.76 2.73
N ARG A 271 -4.47 8.67 2.07
CA ARG A 271 -5.82 8.13 2.13
C ARG A 271 -6.20 7.65 3.54
N LEU A 272 -5.30 6.95 4.22
CA LEU A 272 -5.51 6.53 5.60
C LEU A 272 -5.61 7.73 6.56
N ALA A 273 -4.77 8.75 6.39
CA ALA A 273 -4.84 9.98 7.18
C ALA A 273 -6.21 10.69 7.04
N GLU A 274 -6.77 10.74 5.83
CA GLU A 274 -8.12 11.26 5.60
C GLU A 274 -9.20 10.46 6.36
N MET A 275 -9.10 9.12 6.37
CA MET A 275 -10.04 8.25 7.11
C MET A 275 -9.90 8.41 8.62
N ILE A 276 -8.67 8.38 9.14
CA ILE A 276 -8.39 8.58 10.57
C ILE A 276 -8.90 9.95 11.01
N SER A 277 -8.58 11.02 10.28
CA SER A 277 -9.01 12.37 10.64
C SER A 277 -10.52 12.58 10.55
N TYR A 278 -11.25 11.72 9.83
CA TYR A 278 -12.70 11.72 9.81
C TYR A 278 -13.34 10.82 10.89
N SER A 279 -12.60 9.84 11.41
CA SER A 279 -13.16 8.84 12.33
C SER A 279 -13.73 9.52 13.59
N PRO A 280 -14.86 9.02 14.14
CA PRO A 280 -15.53 9.68 15.27
C PRO A 280 -14.60 9.95 16.47
N TYR A 281 -13.67 9.03 16.74
CA TYR A 281 -12.73 9.14 17.85
C TYR A 281 -11.61 10.16 17.59
N PHE A 282 -11.00 10.12 16.41
CA PHE A 282 -9.82 10.92 16.11
C PHE A 282 -10.14 12.31 15.53
N ARG A 283 -11.35 12.51 15.00
CA ARG A 283 -11.78 13.78 14.37
C ARG A 283 -11.49 15.04 15.19
N PRO A 284 -11.70 15.10 16.52
CA PRO A 284 -11.41 16.31 17.30
C PRO A 284 -9.94 16.74 17.28
N PHE A 285 -9.01 15.81 17.08
CA PHE A 285 -7.57 16.05 17.04
C PHE A 285 -7.09 16.73 15.76
N PHE A 286 -7.96 16.88 14.75
CA PHE A 286 -7.55 17.36 13.43
C PHE A 286 -8.44 18.47 12.87
N THR A 287 -7.82 19.37 12.13
CA THR A 287 -8.46 20.30 11.21
C THR A 287 -8.21 19.83 9.79
N ARG A 288 -9.29 19.67 9.01
CA ARG A 288 -9.27 19.18 7.63
C ARG A 288 -9.64 20.33 6.71
N TYR A 289 -8.84 20.57 5.68
CA TYR A 289 -9.09 21.65 4.71
C TYR A 289 -8.46 21.30 3.36
N ARG A 290 -8.89 21.98 2.29
CA ARG A 290 -8.18 21.96 1.01
C ARG A 290 -7.37 23.23 0.83
N THR A 291 -6.22 23.13 0.19
CA THR A 291 -5.43 24.29 -0.23
C THR A 291 -6.16 25.06 -1.34
N ALA A 292 -5.69 26.25 -1.69
CA ALA A 292 -6.17 26.97 -2.87
C ALA A 292 -6.00 26.19 -4.19
N THR A 293 -5.10 25.21 -4.22
CA THR A 293 -4.88 24.29 -5.36
C THR A 293 -5.78 23.04 -5.30
N GLY A 294 -6.69 22.96 -4.33
CA GLY A 294 -7.58 21.83 -4.12
C GLY A 294 -6.89 20.61 -3.50
N GLU A 295 -5.68 20.73 -2.94
CA GLU A 295 -4.99 19.61 -2.31
C GLU A 295 -5.54 19.36 -0.89
N PRO A 296 -5.91 18.12 -0.52
CA PRO A 296 -6.37 17.82 0.83
C PRO A 296 -5.23 17.98 1.84
N ARG A 297 -5.49 18.68 2.93
CA ARG A 297 -4.55 18.90 4.04
C ARG A 297 -5.22 18.59 5.37
N ILE A 298 -4.42 17.98 6.24
CA ILE A 298 -4.80 17.62 7.60
C ILE A 298 -3.76 18.26 8.51
N LYS A 299 -4.23 19.03 9.50
CA LYS A 299 -3.38 19.68 10.50
C LYS A 299 -3.85 19.28 11.88
N VAL A 300 -2.93 19.07 12.82
CA VAL A 300 -3.30 18.80 14.20
C VAL A 300 -4.00 20.02 14.80
N ASN A 301 -5.15 19.77 15.44
CA ASN A 301 -5.88 20.75 16.22
C ASN A 301 -5.15 20.97 17.56
N GLN A 302 -4.11 21.80 17.52
CA GLN A 302 -3.25 22.08 18.67
C GLN A 302 -4.05 22.61 19.87
N LYS A 303 -5.12 23.38 19.65
CA LYS A 303 -6.02 23.84 20.71
C LYS A 303 -6.68 22.68 21.43
N TYR A 304 -7.26 21.73 20.68
CA TYR A 304 -7.87 20.55 21.28
C TYR A 304 -6.86 19.69 22.06
N VAL A 305 -5.67 19.47 21.48
CA VAL A 305 -4.59 18.70 22.14
C VAL A 305 -4.11 19.39 23.42
N GLN A 306 -4.00 20.72 23.45
CA GLN A 306 -3.63 21.47 24.64
C GLN A 306 -4.71 21.41 25.73
N GLU A 307 -5.99 21.46 25.34
CA GLU A 307 -7.12 21.44 26.26
C GLU A 307 -7.41 20.04 26.84
N HIS A 308 -7.26 18.98 26.03
CA HIS A 308 -7.71 17.62 26.37
C HIS A 308 -6.56 16.62 26.55
N GLY A 309 -5.36 16.93 26.07
CA GLY A 309 -4.24 16.00 26.04
C GLY A 309 -4.49 14.79 25.13
N TYR A 310 -3.72 13.73 25.37
CA TYR A 310 -3.92 12.41 24.77
C TYR A 310 -4.49 11.46 25.82
N SER A 311 -5.52 10.67 25.47
CA SER A 311 -6.12 9.71 26.41
C SER A 311 -5.31 8.41 26.50
N SER A 312 -4.58 8.04 25.44
CA SER A 312 -3.62 6.95 25.44
C SER A 312 -2.38 7.25 24.58
N GLU A 313 -1.35 6.40 24.69
CA GLU A 313 -0.16 6.48 23.83
C GLU A 313 -0.51 6.22 22.35
N LEU A 314 -1.59 5.47 22.07
CA LEU A 314 -2.10 5.31 20.70
C LEU A 314 -2.52 6.64 20.11
N ASP A 315 -3.23 7.47 20.89
CA ASP A 315 -3.72 8.76 20.40
C ASP A 315 -2.54 9.63 20.01
N ARG A 316 -1.52 9.68 20.86
CA ARG A 316 -0.27 10.38 20.56
C ARG A 316 0.40 9.84 19.30
N LEU A 317 0.56 8.51 19.20
CA LEU A 317 1.20 7.86 18.06
C LEU A 317 0.47 8.18 16.74
N VAL A 318 -0.86 8.05 16.72
CA VAL A 318 -1.69 8.29 15.53
C VAL A 318 -1.70 9.77 15.15
N VAL A 319 -1.83 10.68 16.12
CA VAL A 319 -1.86 12.12 15.87
C VAL A 319 -0.52 12.62 15.34
N GLN A 320 0.59 12.21 15.97
CA GLN A 320 1.93 12.59 15.51
C GLN A 320 2.24 12.03 14.12
N PHE A 321 1.86 10.78 13.85
CA PHE A 321 2.11 10.18 12.55
C PHE A 321 1.29 10.86 11.44
N THR A 322 0.03 11.18 11.70
CA THR A 322 -0.87 11.85 10.74
C THR A 322 -0.38 13.28 10.39
N GLU A 323 0.39 13.92 11.28
CA GLU A 323 1.03 15.23 11.02
C GLU A 323 2.33 15.13 10.21
N SER A 324 2.97 13.96 10.19
CA SER A 324 4.29 13.77 9.57
C SER A 324 4.21 13.62 8.04
N ASP A 325 5.34 13.83 7.36
CA ASP A 325 5.49 13.58 5.91
C ASP A 325 5.57 12.07 5.54
N PHE A 326 5.09 11.17 6.42
CA PHE A 326 5.06 9.72 6.23
C PHE A 326 6.43 9.05 6.00
N SER A 327 7.52 9.73 6.36
CA SER A 327 8.89 9.17 6.29
C SER A 327 9.16 8.09 7.35
N GLN A 328 8.26 7.94 8.33
CA GLN A 328 8.39 7.00 9.46
C GLN A 328 7.34 5.88 9.41
N ASP A 329 6.96 5.45 8.21
CA ASP A 329 5.91 4.45 8.00
C ASP A 329 6.22 3.10 8.65
N VAL A 330 7.44 2.58 8.47
CA VAL A 330 7.89 1.32 9.08
C VAL A 330 7.82 1.40 10.62
N TRP A 331 8.36 2.48 11.18
CA TRP A 331 8.37 2.72 12.63
C TRP A 331 6.97 2.84 13.22
N PHE A 332 6.08 3.58 12.55
CA PHE A 332 4.69 3.73 12.99
C PHE A 332 3.98 2.37 13.00
N MET A 333 4.14 1.58 11.93
CA MET A 333 3.53 0.26 11.85
C MET A 333 4.05 -0.71 12.92
N ASP A 334 5.34 -0.68 13.25
CA ASP A 334 5.89 -1.50 14.34
C ASP A 334 5.35 -1.10 15.71
N ARG A 335 5.29 0.20 15.98
CA ARG A 335 4.74 0.70 17.25
C ARG A 335 3.26 0.41 17.37
N LEU A 336 2.51 0.61 16.29
CA LEU A 336 1.09 0.34 16.24
C LEU A 336 0.81 -1.16 16.45
N ALA A 337 1.53 -2.02 15.74
CA ALA A 337 1.44 -3.48 15.89
C ALA A 337 1.66 -3.91 17.33
N LYS A 338 2.77 -3.47 17.92
CA LYS A 338 3.09 -3.77 19.30
C LYS A 338 2.01 -3.25 20.25
N PHE A 339 1.61 -1.99 20.11
CA PHE A 339 0.63 -1.37 20.99
C PHE A 339 -0.73 -2.07 20.92
N LEU A 340 -1.24 -2.38 19.73
CA LEU A 340 -2.52 -3.08 19.56
C LEU A 340 -2.47 -4.54 20.01
N SER A 341 -1.30 -5.19 19.96
CA SER A 341 -1.12 -6.53 20.52
C SER A 341 -1.21 -6.54 22.06
N GLU A 342 -0.72 -5.47 22.70
CA GLU A 342 -0.76 -5.27 24.15
C GLU A 342 -2.13 -4.74 24.61
N ASN A 343 -2.81 -3.99 23.74
CA ASN A 343 -4.08 -3.28 24.04
C ASN A 343 -5.13 -3.50 22.94
N PRO A 344 -5.66 -4.72 22.77
CA PRO A 344 -6.56 -5.04 21.65
C PRO A 344 -7.89 -4.27 21.65
N SER A 345 -8.34 -3.76 22.80
CA SER A 345 -9.55 -2.92 22.90
C SER A 345 -9.41 -1.58 22.16
N GLU A 346 -8.19 -1.09 22.00
CA GLU A 346 -7.90 0.20 21.37
C GLU A 346 -8.13 0.17 19.85
N VAL A 347 -8.26 -1.01 19.24
CA VAL A 347 -8.66 -1.16 17.83
C VAL A 347 -9.99 -0.45 17.54
N SER A 348 -10.88 -0.38 18.54
CA SER A 348 -12.20 0.26 18.39
C SER A 348 -12.15 1.76 18.15
N LYS A 349 -10.99 2.40 18.36
CA LYS A 349 -10.77 3.83 18.06
C LYS A 349 -10.64 4.12 16.56
N PHE A 350 -10.21 3.13 15.77
CA PHE A 350 -10.22 3.21 14.31
C PHE A 350 -11.62 2.91 13.80
N SER A 351 -12.12 3.61 12.80
CA SER A 351 -13.32 3.17 12.08
C SER A 351 -13.01 1.93 11.21
N GLU A 352 -14.06 1.21 10.77
CA GLU A 352 -13.87 0.00 9.95
C GLU A 352 -13.10 0.30 8.66
N ASP A 353 -13.38 1.42 8.00
CA ASP A 353 -12.70 1.87 6.79
C ASP A 353 -11.22 2.21 7.03
N ALA A 354 -10.92 2.95 8.10
CA ALA A 354 -9.54 3.26 8.48
C ALA A 354 -8.75 1.99 8.79
N TYR A 355 -9.36 1.03 9.49
CA TYR A 355 -8.75 -0.25 9.81
C TYR A 355 -8.50 -1.12 8.56
N ARG A 356 -9.45 -1.11 7.63
CA ARG A 356 -9.30 -1.78 6.33
C ARG A 356 -8.18 -1.16 5.51
N GLU A 357 -8.09 0.18 5.47
CA GLU A 357 -7.03 0.86 4.73
C GLU A 357 -5.65 0.69 5.37
N LEU A 358 -5.57 0.68 6.70
CA LEU A 358 -4.35 0.32 7.43
C LEU A 358 -3.84 -1.08 7.04
N SER A 359 -4.76 -2.02 6.80
CA SER A 359 -4.42 -3.35 6.31
C SER A 359 -3.93 -3.37 4.85
N ASN A 360 -4.33 -2.40 4.03
CA ASN A 360 -3.87 -2.24 2.64
C ASN A 360 -2.52 -1.53 2.54
N VAL A 361 -2.24 -0.61 3.48
CA VAL A 361 -0.96 0.10 3.59
C VAL A 361 0.17 -0.87 3.95
N GLU A 362 -0.14 -1.83 4.79
CA GLU A 362 0.84 -2.72 5.41
C GLU A 362 1.71 -3.55 4.42
N PRO A 363 1.15 -4.23 3.40
CA PRO A 363 1.98 -4.91 2.39
C PRO A 363 2.87 -3.94 1.60
N VAL A 364 2.41 -2.70 1.36
CA VAL A 364 3.18 -1.67 0.66
C VAL A 364 4.38 -1.24 1.50
N VAL A 365 4.17 -1.01 2.80
CA VAL A 365 5.23 -0.64 3.76
C VAL A 365 6.26 -1.76 3.90
N GLU A 366 5.82 -3.01 4.02
CA GLU A 366 6.74 -4.15 4.08
C GLU A 366 7.56 -4.26 2.78
N CYS A 367 6.92 -4.20 1.62
CA CYS A 367 7.60 -4.21 0.33
C CYS A 367 8.61 -3.06 0.19
N LYS A 368 8.20 -1.84 0.57
CA LYS A 368 9.07 -0.66 0.60
C LYS A 368 10.28 -0.90 1.48
N SER A 369 10.10 -1.37 2.72
CA SER A 369 11.21 -1.64 3.64
C SER A 369 12.22 -2.64 3.06
N GLN A 370 11.74 -3.69 2.37
CA GLN A 370 12.61 -4.69 1.73
C GLN A 370 13.39 -4.10 0.54
N LEU A 371 12.75 -3.26 -0.28
CA LEU A 371 13.35 -2.65 -1.46
C LEU A 371 14.28 -1.46 -1.14
N VAL A 372 13.99 -0.74 -0.06
CA VAL A 372 14.60 0.56 0.25
C VAL A 372 15.59 0.48 1.39
N GLU A 373 15.18 -0.10 2.51
CA GLU A 373 15.91 0.00 3.78
C GLU A 373 16.97 -1.10 3.95
N THR A 374 17.01 -2.06 3.03
CA THR A 374 18.00 -3.14 3.03
C THR A 374 19.34 -2.66 2.47
N PRO A 375 20.47 -3.32 2.82
CA PRO A 375 21.76 -3.03 2.23
C PRO A 375 21.75 -3.03 0.70
N PHE A 376 21.03 -3.98 0.07
CA PHE A 376 20.82 -3.97 -1.38
C PHE A 376 20.10 -2.73 -1.88
N GLY A 377 18.98 -2.35 -1.25
CA GLY A 377 18.22 -1.16 -1.62
C GLY A 377 19.06 0.11 -1.59
N GLN A 378 19.80 0.31 -0.50
CA GLN A 378 20.69 1.46 -0.33
C GLN A 378 21.79 1.51 -1.42
N LYS A 379 22.42 0.36 -1.73
CA LYS A 379 23.43 0.26 -2.80
C LYS A 379 22.84 0.54 -4.17
N LEU A 380 21.67 -0.03 -4.49
CA LEU A 380 20.97 0.18 -5.76
C LEU A 380 20.70 1.67 -5.98
N VAL A 381 20.27 2.37 -4.93
CA VAL A 381 19.91 3.79 -4.99
C VAL A 381 21.13 4.66 -5.13
N LYS A 382 22.19 4.41 -4.33
CA LYS A 382 23.47 5.09 -4.47
C LYS A 382 24.04 4.92 -5.89
N TYR A 383 23.97 3.70 -6.43
CA TYR A 383 24.42 3.42 -7.80
C TYR A 383 23.55 4.14 -8.83
N ALA A 384 22.22 4.13 -8.68
CA ALA A 384 21.31 4.83 -9.58
C ALA A 384 21.54 6.35 -9.60
N ILE A 385 21.84 6.96 -8.44
CA ILE A 385 22.21 8.38 -8.35
C ILE A 385 23.52 8.63 -9.11
N SER A 386 24.52 7.74 -8.98
CA SER A 386 25.82 7.92 -9.65
C SER A 386 25.76 7.76 -11.17
N GLN A 387 24.69 7.19 -11.72
CA GLN A 387 24.51 7.11 -13.18
C GLN A 387 23.99 8.41 -13.81
N ASP A 388 23.56 9.39 -13.02
CA ASP A 388 23.07 10.73 -13.43
C ASP A 388 22.14 10.76 -14.67
N SER A 389 21.25 9.77 -14.81
CA SER A 389 20.26 9.79 -15.89
C SER A 389 19.19 10.86 -15.66
N THR A 390 18.80 11.50 -16.76
CA THR A 390 17.76 12.54 -16.79
C THR A 390 16.60 12.15 -17.70
N PHE A 391 15.52 12.94 -17.70
CA PHE A 391 14.39 12.78 -18.63
C PHE A 391 14.77 12.86 -20.12
N GLN A 392 15.98 13.27 -20.45
CA GLN A 392 16.46 13.33 -21.84
C GLN A 392 17.01 11.98 -22.31
N ASP A 393 17.35 11.06 -21.39
CA ASP A 393 17.85 9.73 -21.71
C ASP A 393 16.67 8.80 -22.11
N PRO A 394 16.54 8.39 -23.39
CA PRO A 394 15.42 7.59 -23.84
C PRO A 394 15.37 6.20 -23.20
N GLU A 395 16.53 5.62 -22.87
CA GLU A 395 16.62 4.31 -22.22
C GLU A 395 16.13 4.39 -20.77
N PHE A 396 16.56 5.42 -20.04
CA PHE A 396 16.06 5.73 -18.71
C PHE A 396 14.54 5.91 -18.71
N VAL A 397 14.02 6.76 -19.61
CA VAL A 397 12.58 7.00 -19.73
C VAL A 397 11.85 5.70 -20.07
N HIS A 398 12.31 4.95 -21.07
CA HIS A 398 11.67 3.69 -21.49
C HIS A 398 11.56 2.67 -20.35
N ASN A 399 12.56 2.60 -19.47
CA ASN A 399 12.59 1.65 -18.36
C ASN A 399 11.95 2.17 -17.06
N THR A 400 11.73 3.49 -16.94
CA THR A 400 11.11 4.10 -15.75
C THR A 400 9.65 4.51 -15.94
N THR A 401 9.18 4.69 -17.18
CA THR A 401 7.78 5.00 -17.48
C THR A 401 7.15 3.97 -18.41
N PHE A 402 5.90 3.63 -18.10
CA PHE A 402 5.02 2.90 -19.01
C PHE A 402 4.12 3.86 -19.84
N MET A 403 4.09 5.15 -19.48
CA MET A 403 3.40 6.20 -20.24
C MET A 403 4.35 6.85 -21.24
N ASP A 404 3.82 7.28 -22.39
CA ASP A 404 4.53 8.18 -23.29
C ASP A 404 4.96 9.45 -22.53
N ALA A 405 6.28 9.66 -22.46
CA ALA A 405 6.88 10.78 -21.76
C ALA A 405 6.39 12.15 -22.25
N LYS A 406 5.98 12.25 -23.52
CA LYS A 406 5.41 13.49 -24.08
C LYS A 406 4.03 13.82 -23.50
N ARG A 407 3.34 12.83 -22.94
CA ARG A 407 2.01 12.99 -22.33
C ARG A 407 2.09 13.21 -20.81
N LEU A 408 3.28 13.14 -20.23
CA LEU A 408 3.49 13.34 -18.80
C LEU A 408 3.42 14.83 -18.46
N LYS A 409 2.55 15.17 -17.52
CA LYS A 409 2.57 16.46 -16.84
C LYS A 409 3.69 16.42 -15.82
N ARG A 410 4.78 17.12 -16.15
CA ARG A 410 6.01 17.12 -15.35
C ARG A 410 5.76 17.75 -13.99
N VAL A 411 6.23 17.05 -12.96
CA VAL A 411 6.24 17.55 -11.60
C VAL A 411 7.65 18.08 -11.29
N PRO A 412 7.79 19.21 -10.61
CA PRO A 412 9.10 19.67 -10.15
C PRO A 412 9.78 18.57 -9.32
N ARG A 413 11.09 18.43 -9.51
CA ARG A 413 11.90 17.50 -8.72
C ARG A 413 11.78 17.91 -7.25
N ASN A 414 11.45 16.95 -6.40
CA ASN A 414 11.50 17.20 -4.97
C ASN A 414 12.97 17.23 -4.54
N LYS A 415 13.42 18.36 -3.97
CA LYS A 415 14.79 18.51 -3.48
C LYS A 415 15.09 17.57 -2.31
N THR A 416 14.07 17.11 -1.60
CA THR A 416 14.21 16.31 -0.37
C THR A 416 14.18 14.80 -0.60
N THR A 417 13.97 14.33 -1.83
CA THR A 417 13.91 12.90 -2.12
C THR A 417 15.16 12.42 -2.84
N ASP A 418 15.89 11.52 -2.20
CA ASP A 418 17.18 10.98 -2.66
C ASP A 418 17.08 10.01 -3.86
N TRP A 419 15.89 9.75 -4.40
CA TRP A 419 15.62 8.65 -5.33
C TRP A 419 15.84 8.96 -6.82
N SER A 420 16.80 9.82 -7.18
CA SER A 420 17.10 10.24 -8.57
C SER A 420 15.92 10.89 -9.33
N HIS A 421 16.08 11.11 -10.65
CA HIS A 421 14.99 11.53 -11.54
C HIS A 421 13.85 10.50 -11.66
N ALA A 422 14.11 9.22 -11.36
CA ALA A 422 13.12 8.14 -11.52
C ALA A 422 11.86 8.38 -10.68
N TYR A 423 12.00 8.84 -9.44
CA TYR A 423 10.84 9.14 -8.59
C TYR A 423 10.03 10.32 -9.14
N THR A 424 10.68 11.30 -9.78
CA THR A 424 10.00 12.41 -10.45
C THR A 424 9.21 11.94 -11.66
N VAL A 425 9.72 10.96 -12.42
CA VAL A 425 8.99 10.28 -13.51
C VAL A 425 7.73 9.62 -12.96
N VAL A 426 7.85 8.80 -11.91
CA VAL A 426 6.72 8.09 -11.30
C VAL A 426 5.67 9.05 -10.74
N ARG A 427 6.08 10.13 -10.06
CA ARG A 427 5.14 11.17 -9.61
C ARG A 427 4.46 11.87 -10.78
N SER A 428 5.17 12.09 -11.89
CA SER A 428 4.59 12.67 -13.10
C SER A 428 3.57 11.73 -13.74
N ILE A 429 3.82 10.42 -13.73
CA ILE A 429 2.85 9.38 -14.14
C ILE A 429 1.61 9.46 -13.25
N GLY A 430 1.80 9.43 -11.92
CA GLY A 430 0.71 9.50 -10.94
C GLY A 430 -0.14 10.76 -11.11
N ASN A 431 0.48 11.94 -11.23
CA ASN A 431 -0.23 13.20 -11.42
C ASN A 431 -0.93 13.29 -12.78
N THR A 432 -0.30 12.81 -13.85
CA THR A 432 -0.93 12.73 -15.18
C THR A 432 -2.14 11.81 -15.14
N TRP A 433 -2.01 10.66 -14.48
CA TRP A 433 -3.10 9.71 -14.30
C TRP A 433 -4.23 10.33 -13.49
N ARG A 434 -3.92 10.91 -12.33
CA ARG A 434 -4.88 11.60 -11.46
C ARG A 434 -5.67 12.61 -12.28
N GLN A 435 -5.01 13.53 -12.97
CA GLN A 435 -5.71 14.57 -13.74
C GLN A 435 -6.53 14.02 -14.91
N LYS A 436 -6.13 12.91 -15.53
CA LYS A 436 -6.94 12.27 -16.58
C LYS A 436 -8.14 11.51 -15.99
N ALA A 437 -7.94 10.82 -14.88
CA ALA A 437 -8.98 10.07 -14.17
C ALA A 437 -10.00 11.00 -13.51
N THR A 438 -9.55 12.14 -12.94
CA THR A 438 -10.40 13.11 -12.23
C THR A 438 -10.96 14.19 -13.16
N GLY A 439 -10.22 14.58 -14.20
CA GLY A 439 -10.56 15.76 -15.03
C GLY A 439 -11.49 15.50 -16.21
N LYS A 440 -11.84 14.24 -16.53
CA LYS A 440 -12.68 13.91 -17.71
C LYS A 440 -13.89 13.02 -17.46
N THR A 441 -13.97 12.39 -16.30
CA THR A 441 -15.11 11.51 -16.00
C THR A 441 -15.82 12.08 -14.79
N PRO A 442 -16.69 13.09 -14.97
CA PRO A 442 -17.56 13.42 -13.88
C PRO A 442 -18.48 12.23 -13.65
N ILE A 443 -18.58 11.79 -12.39
CA ILE A 443 -19.67 10.89 -11.99
C ILE A 443 -21.00 11.55 -12.35
N ARG A 444 -21.05 12.87 -12.59
CA ARG A 444 -22.19 13.54 -13.22
C ARG A 444 -22.57 13.01 -14.60
N TYR A 445 -21.68 12.45 -15.44
CA TYR A 445 -22.14 11.75 -16.66
C TYR A 445 -22.77 10.41 -16.33
N TRP A 446 -22.25 9.70 -15.34
CA TRP A 446 -22.83 8.43 -14.89
C TRP A 446 -24.14 8.66 -14.13
N LEU A 447 -24.20 9.64 -13.25
CA LEU A 447 -25.38 10.07 -12.50
C LEU A 447 -26.35 10.79 -13.41
N ALA A 448 -25.94 11.63 -14.36
CA ALA A 448 -26.87 12.16 -15.37
C ALA A 448 -27.32 11.06 -16.32
N LEU A 449 -26.51 10.04 -16.61
CA LEU A 449 -26.99 8.85 -17.32
C LEU A 449 -27.98 8.07 -16.46
N MET A 450 -27.70 7.84 -15.18
CA MET A 450 -28.56 7.10 -14.25
C MET A 450 -29.80 7.88 -13.85
N ASP A 451 -29.74 9.21 -13.75
CA ASP A 451 -30.83 10.14 -13.49
C ASP A 451 -31.60 10.40 -14.77
N LYS A 452 -30.98 10.45 -15.96
CA LYS A 452 -31.68 10.40 -17.24
C LYS A 452 -32.37 9.06 -17.42
N ILE A 453 -31.75 7.94 -17.05
CA ILE A 453 -32.39 6.63 -16.99
C ILE A 453 -33.51 6.60 -15.93
N ARG A 454 -33.40 7.36 -14.84
CA ARG A 454 -34.42 7.41 -13.76
C ARG A 454 -35.58 8.35 -14.10
N HIS A 455 -35.32 9.47 -14.77
CA HIS A 455 -36.30 10.48 -15.19
C HIS A 455 -36.92 10.14 -16.55
N ASP A 456 -36.13 9.69 -17.53
CA ASP A 456 -36.62 9.10 -18.77
C ASP A 456 -36.94 7.62 -18.53
N ALA A 457 -37.98 7.36 -17.74
CA ALA A 457 -38.63 6.05 -17.71
C ALA A 457 -39.12 5.58 -19.11
N GLU A 458 -39.00 6.45 -20.13
CA GLU A 458 -39.36 6.24 -21.53
C GLU A 458 -38.18 6.34 -22.53
N SER A 459 -36.92 6.48 -22.07
CA SER A 459 -35.75 6.54 -22.97
C SER A 459 -35.72 5.30 -23.89
N PRO A 460 -35.45 5.43 -25.20
CA PRO A 460 -35.31 4.28 -26.09
C PRO A 460 -34.22 3.30 -25.64
N GLU A 461 -33.13 3.78 -25.00
CA GLU A 461 -32.09 2.92 -24.46
C GLU A 461 -32.53 2.20 -23.19
N LEU A 462 -33.28 2.84 -22.28
CA LEU A 462 -33.87 2.16 -21.13
C LEU A 462 -34.97 1.20 -21.57
N ALA A 463 -35.83 1.58 -22.52
CA ALA A 463 -36.83 0.71 -23.12
C ALA A 463 -36.17 -0.47 -23.84
N ALA A 464 -35.03 -0.26 -24.51
CA ALA A 464 -34.24 -1.33 -25.11
C ALA A 464 -33.56 -2.19 -24.04
N ALA A 465 -33.04 -1.62 -22.96
CA ALA A 465 -32.43 -2.36 -21.85
C ALA A 465 -33.47 -3.08 -20.97
N LEU A 466 -34.68 -2.55 -20.83
CA LEU A 466 -35.83 -3.18 -20.20
C LEU A 466 -36.39 -4.25 -21.11
N LYS A 467 -36.52 -4.03 -22.41
CA LYS A 467 -36.93 -5.04 -23.39
C LYS A 467 -35.89 -6.16 -23.50
N GLU A 468 -34.61 -5.82 -23.48
CA GLU A 468 -33.52 -6.79 -23.41
C GLU A 468 -33.49 -7.45 -22.03
N GLY A 469 -33.76 -6.72 -20.96
CA GLY A 469 -33.90 -7.25 -19.61
C GLY A 469 -35.09 -8.19 -19.48
N GLU A 470 -36.20 -7.91 -20.16
CA GLU A 470 -37.40 -8.75 -20.30
C GLU A 470 -37.14 -9.95 -21.22
N ARG A 471 -36.39 -9.76 -22.30
CA ARG A 471 -35.96 -10.83 -23.21
C ARG A 471 -35.02 -11.79 -22.49
N LEU A 472 -33.97 -11.28 -21.84
CA LEU A 472 -33.07 -12.09 -21.01
C LEU A 472 -33.85 -12.68 -19.84
N ARG A 473 -34.75 -11.94 -19.20
CA ARG A 473 -35.64 -12.51 -18.17
C ARG A 473 -36.54 -13.60 -18.75
N ALA A 474 -37.01 -13.53 -19.98
CA ALA A 474 -37.85 -14.54 -20.62
C ALA A 474 -37.03 -15.76 -21.06
N ASP A 475 -35.94 -15.52 -21.80
CA ASP A 475 -34.93 -16.51 -22.21
C ASP A 475 -34.38 -17.26 -20.99
N TYR A 476 -34.30 -16.58 -19.85
CA TYR A 476 -33.79 -17.13 -18.60
C TYR A 476 -34.85 -17.44 -17.53
N ALA A 477 -36.12 -17.11 -17.78
CA ALA A 477 -37.25 -17.60 -16.99
C ALA A 477 -37.41 -19.10 -17.24
N GLU A 478 -37.15 -19.54 -18.47
CA GLU A 478 -37.09 -20.96 -18.80
C GLU A 478 -36.10 -21.72 -17.93
N VAL A 479 -35.05 -21.04 -17.48
CA VAL A 479 -34.01 -21.62 -16.65
C VAL A 479 -34.13 -21.27 -15.14
N GLY A 480 -35.13 -20.49 -14.73
CA GLY A 480 -35.49 -20.27 -13.30
C GLY A 480 -35.11 -18.91 -12.70
N PHE A 481 -34.79 -17.91 -13.54
CA PHE A 481 -34.23 -16.64 -13.07
C PHE A 481 -35.35 -15.74 -12.54
N LYS A 482 -35.22 -15.24 -11.30
CA LYS A 482 -36.26 -14.46 -10.59
C LYS A 482 -35.95 -12.97 -10.43
N GLY A 483 -34.92 -12.45 -11.09
CA GLY A 483 -34.71 -10.99 -11.12
C GLY A 483 -35.89 -10.32 -11.82
N ASP A 484 -36.39 -9.22 -11.25
CA ASP A 484 -37.33 -8.38 -11.98
C ASP A 484 -36.60 -7.71 -13.17
N ALA A 485 -37.38 -7.32 -14.18
CA ALA A 485 -36.81 -6.74 -15.39
C ALA A 485 -36.05 -5.43 -15.13
N LYS A 486 -36.40 -4.69 -14.06
CA LYS A 486 -35.75 -3.43 -13.68
C LYS A 486 -34.34 -3.67 -13.11
N GLY A 487 -34.16 -4.70 -12.29
CA GLY A 487 -32.86 -5.11 -11.76
C GLY A 487 -31.93 -5.62 -12.86
N VAL A 488 -32.46 -6.39 -13.82
CA VAL A 488 -31.68 -6.84 -14.99
C VAL A 488 -31.28 -5.66 -15.87
N ALA A 489 -32.23 -4.77 -16.19
CA ALA A 489 -31.95 -3.57 -16.96
C ALA A 489 -30.92 -2.67 -16.26
N GLY A 490 -31.02 -2.50 -14.94
CA GLY A 490 -30.04 -1.77 -14.13
C GLY A 490 -28.63 -2.37 -14.23
N LEU A 491 -28.49 -3.70 -14.21
CA LEU A 491 -27.20 -4.38 -14.40
C LEU A 491 -26.66 -4.23 -15.84
N LEU A 492 -27.53 -4.27 -16.85
CA LEU A 492 -27.13 -4.06 -18.26
C LEU A 492 -26.63 -2.63 -18.49
N LEU A 493 -27.32 -1.65 -17.91
CA LEU A 493 -26.95 -0.24 -17.98
C LEU A 493 -25.68 0.04 -17.19
N PHE A 494 -25.54 -0.57 -16.01
CA PHE A 494 -24.31 -0.51 -15.23
C PHE A 494 -23.12 -1.13 -16.00
N ASP A 495 -23.28 -2.32 -16.58
CA ASP A 495 -22.22 -2.96 -17.38
C ASP A 495 -21.89 -2.14 -18.64
N ALA A 496 -22.87 -1.53 -19.30
CA ALA A 496 -22.64 -0.65 -20.44
C ALA A 496 -21.86 0.61 -20.05
N ALA A 497 -22.24 1.28 -18.94
CA ALA A 497 -21.55 2.45 -18.43
C ALA A 497 -20.15 2.09 -17.92
N TRP A 498 -20.01 0.96 -17.23
CA TRP A 498 -18.73 0.44 -16.78
C TRP A 498 -17.84 0.09 -17.98
N LYS A 499 -18.37 -0.50 -19.06
CA LYS A 499 -17.63 -0.73 -20.31
C LYS A 499 -17.16 0.56 -20.98
N GLN A 500 -17.86 1.69 -20.81
CA GLN A 500 -17.37 2.99 -21.27
C GLN A 500 -16.22 3.49 -20.40
N ILE A 501 -16.34 3.37 -19.08
CA ILE A 501 -15.25 3.68 -18.13
C ILE A 501 -14.04 2.80 -18.42
N GLU A 502 -14.24 1.48 -18.58
CA GLU A 502 -13.22 0.54 -19.03
C GLU A 502 -12.69 0.90 -20.40
N GLY A 503 -13.54 1.29 -21.35
CA GLY A 503 -13.09 1.74 -22.67
C GLY A 503 -12.15 2.95 -22.55
N VAL A 504 -12.42 3.88 -21.64
CA VAL A 504 -11.51 4.99 -21.33
C VAL A 504 -10.24 4.47 -20.66
N LEU A 505 -10.34 3.69 -19.57
CA LEU A 505 -9.20 3.13 -18.84
C LEU A 505 -8.31 2.24 -19.74
N TRP A 506 -8.93 1.46 -20.60
CA TRP A 506 -8.34 0.59 -21.62
C TRP A 506 -7.74 1.36 -22.76
N ASN A 507 -8.39 2.40 -23.29
CA ASN A 507 -7.78 3.20 -24.35
C ASN A 507 -6.61 4.02 -23.83
N VAL A 508 -6.65 4.44 -22.56
CA VAL A 508 -5.45 4.96 -21.90
C VAL A 508 -4.42 3.84 -21.78
N GLY A 509 -4.83 2.64 -21.38
CA GLY A 509 -4.05 1.40 -21.34
C GLY A 509 -3.36 1.00 -22.65
N ARG A 510 -4.06 0.90 -23.77
CA ARG A 510 -3.52 0.59 -25.11
C ARG A 510 -2.54 1.65 -25.61
N GLY A 511 -2.71 2.90 -25.15
CA GLY A 511 -1.69 3.92 -25.32
C GLY A 511 -0.36 3.55 -24.64
N LEU A 512 -0.40 2.78 -23.55
CA LEU A 512 0.75 2.21 -22.84
C LEU A 512 1.27 0.92 -23.52
N GLU A 513 0.38 0.07 -24.06
CA GLU A 513 0.74 -1.20 -24.71
C GLU A 513 1.52 -1.02 -26.03
N LYS A 514 1.22 0.02 -26.83
CA LYS A 514 1.95 0.30 -28.09
C LYS A 514 3.46 0.50 -27.90
N VAL A 515 3.92 0.80 -26.67
CA VAL A 515 5.34 1.01 -26.33
C VAL A 515 6.05 -0.31 -26.01
N HIS A 516 5.34 -1.37 -25.60
CA HIS A 516 5.95 -2.65 -25.16
C HIS A 516 5.91 -3.79 -26.20
N ARG A 517 5.18 -3.65 -27.30
CA ARG A 517 5.15 -4.66 -28.38
C ARG A 517 6.48 -4.88 -29.09
N VAL A 518 7.50 -4.06 -28.86
CA VAL A 518 8.81 -4.16 -29.52
C VAL A 518 9.68 -5.29 -28.94
N GLU A 519 9.42 -5.81 -27.74
CA GLU A 519 10.28 -6.83 -27.09
C GLU A 519 9.59 -8.17 -26.73
N GLY A 520 8.48 -8.53 -27.38
CA GLY A 520 7.87 -9.86 -27.17
C GLY A 520 7.38 -10.15 -25.73
N GLY A 521 7.24 -9.12 -24.88
CA GLY A 521 6.73 -9.23 -23.52
C GLY A 521 5.20 -9.26 -23.46
N ALA A 522 4.65 -10.11 -22.57
CA ALA A 522 3.23 -10.44 -22.52
C ALA A 522 2.27 -9.23 -22.32
N PRO A 523 1.10 -9.21 -22.99
CA PRO A 523 0.07 -8.16 -22.91
C PRO A 523 -0.75 -8.13 -21.59
N ASP A 524 -0.29 -8.78 -20.52
CA ASP A 524 -1.14 -9.13 -19.37
C ASP A 524 -1.44 -7.97 -18.39
N ALA A 525 -0.65 -6.89 -18.38
CA ALA A 525 -0.80 -5.75 -17.44
C ALA A 525 -2.17 -5.07 -17.49
N LEU A 526 -2.74 -5.05 -18.70
CA LEU A 526 -3.93 -4.30 -19.03
C LEU A 526 -5.14 -5.21 -19.25
N ARG A 527 -4.99 -6.54 -19.14
CA ARG A 527 -6.11 -7.48 -19.26
C ARG A 527 -7.27 -7.18 -18.33
N LEU A 528 -7.02 -6.50 -17.21
CA LEU A 528 -8.06 -5.97 -16.30
C LEU A 528 -9.07 -5.04 -17.01
N TYR A 529 -8.63 -4.34 -18.05
CA TYR A 529 -9.44 -3.38 -18.79
C TYR A 529 -9.70 -3.81 -20.25
N ASP A 530 -9.06 -4.89 -20.74
CA ASP A 530 -9.19 -5.37 -22.13
C ASP A 530 -10.62 -5.79 -22.46
N PRO A 531 -11.36 -5.06 -23.35
CA PRO A 531 -12.71 -5.38 -23.82
C PRO A 531 -12.84 -6.74 -24.52
N GLU A 532 -11.74 -7.35 -24.96
CA GLU A 532 -11.74 -8.51 -25.86
C GLU A 532 -11.04 -9.76 -25.27
N SER A 533 -10.51 -9.70 -24.05
CA SER A 533 -9.79 -10.82 -23.42
C SER A 533 -10.64 -12.11 -23.36
N PRO A 534 -10.16 -13.27 -23.87
CA PRO A 534 -10.91 -14.53 -23.88
C PRO A 534 -11.07 -15.19 -22.50
N VAL A 535 -10.42 -14.65 -21.45
CA VAL A 535 -10.69 -15.01 -20.05
C VAL A 535 -12.05 -14.43 -19.57
N ARG A 536 -12.69 -13.58 -20.40
CA ARG A 536 -14.04 -13.04 -20.19
C ARG A 536 -15.10 -14.14 -20.28
N ILE A 537 -15.56 -14.60 -19.12
CA ILE A 537 -16.95 -15.04 -19.02
C ILE A 537 -17.75 -13.78 -18.72
N SER A 538 -18.54 -13.30 -19.71
CA SER A 538 -19.48 -12.21 -19.48
C SER A 538 -20.35 -12.53 -18.26
N PRO A 539 -20.69 -11.57 -17.37
CA PRO A 539 -21.62 -11.82 -16.26
C PRO A 539 -22.98 -12.32 -16.77
N ILE A 540 -23.41 -11.88 -17.96
CA ILE A 540 -24.59 -12.43 -18.68
C ILE A 540 -24.32 -13.87 -19.19
N LYS A 541 -23.06 -14.28 -19.38
CA LYS A 541 -22.72 -15.68 -19.66
C LYS A 541 -22.46 -16.50 -18.41
N MET A 542 -22.10 -15.92 -17.26
CA MET A 542 -21.74 -16.65 -16.03
C MET A 542 -22.95 -16.85 -15.12
N VAL A 543 -23.81 -15.83 -14.98
CA VAL A 543 -25.14 -15.94 -14.38
C VAL A 543 -26.04 -16.87 -15.23
N PHE A 544 -25.75 -17.00 -16.53
CA PHE A 544 -26.62 -17.71 -17.47
C PHE A 544 -25.92 -18.79 -18.34
N SER A 545 -24.84 -19.40 -17.82
CA SER A 545 -24.07 -20.45 -18.54
C SER A 545 -24.80 -21.80 -18.61
N SER A 546 -24.29 -22.73 -19.43
CA SER A 546 -24.83 -24.09 -19.63
C SER A 546 -25.08 -24.91 -18.36
N HIS A 547 -24.41 -24.60 -17.24
CA HIS A 547 -24.65 -25.23 -15.94
C HIS A 547 -26.06 -24.98 -15.40
N TYR A 548 -26.75 -23.98 -15.93
CA TYR A 548 -28.13 -23.64 -15.62
C TYR A 548 -29.13 -24.49 -16.42
N LYS A 549 -28.79 -24.88 -17.65
CA LYS A 549 -29.60 -25.80 -18.48
C LYS A 549 -29.74 -27.19 -17.82
N ASP A 550 -28.67 -27.68 -17.19
CA ASP A 550 -28.66 -28.97 -16.49
C ASP A 550 -29.52 -28.96 -15.22
N GLY A 551 -29.61 -27.83 -14.53
CA GLY A 551 -30.52 -27.64 -13.40
C GLY A 551 -32.00 -27.62 -13.80
N VAL A 552 -32.31 -27.23 -15.04
CA VAL A 552 -33.66 -26.89 -15.49
C VAL A 552 -34.36 -28.04 -16.19
N ALA A 553 -33.61 -28.84 -16.94
CA ALA A 553 -34.07 -30.15 -17.39
C ALA A 553 -34.53 -31.02 -16.21
N LYS A 554 -33.85 -30.87 -15.05
CA LYS A 554 -34.18 -31.56 -13.81
C LYS A 554 -35.46 -31.01 -13.14
N TYR A 555 -35.67 -29.69 -13.10
CA TYR A 555 -36.90 -29.08 -12.55
C TYR A 555 -38.17 -29.40 -13.37
N LYS A 556 -38.06 -29.45 -14.71
CA LYS A 556 -39.17 -29.90 -15.59
C LYS A 556 -39.53 -31.36 -15.37
N ALA A 557 -38.56 -32.22 -15.04
CA ALA A 557 -38.81 -33.63 -14.72
C ALA A 557 -39.53 -33.84 -13.38
N GLU A 558 -39.48 -32.86 -12.47
CA GLU A 558 -39.97 -32.99 -11.08
C GLU A 558 -41.30 -32.25 -10.81
N GLY A 559 -41.83 -31.47 -11.77
CA GLY A 559 -43.23 -31.01 -11.79
C GLY A 559 -43.67 -30.04 -10.67
N ARG A 560 -42.80 -29.13 -10.18
CA ARG A 560 -43.15 -28.19 -9.07
C ARG A 560 -43.10 -26.70 -9.47
N PRO A 561 -44.00 -25.85 -8.92
CA PRO A 561 -43.99 -24.39 -9.14
C PRO A 561 -43.06 -23.61 -8.17
N PHE A 562 -42.62 -22.41 -8.56
CA PHE A 562 -41.64 -21.57 -7.84
C PHE A 562 -42.30 -20.45 -6.96
N PRO A 563 -41.73 -20.05 -5.79
CA PRO A 563 -42.35 -19.05 -4.88
C PRO A 563 -41.94 -17.56 -5.12
N PRO A 564 -42.68 -16.55 -4.61
CA PRO A 564 -42.50 -15.12 -4.92
C PRO A 564 -41.56 -14.38 -3.94
N PHE A 565 -40.89 -13.31 -4.40
CA PHE A 565 -40.14 -12.36 -3.55
C PHE A 565 -40.34 -10.89 -4.02
N TRP A 566 -40.23 -9.98 -3.05
CA TRP A 566 -40.30 -8.49 -3.04
C TRP A 566 -41.63 -7.84 -2.63
N GLY A 567 -41.59 -7.14 -1.49
CA GLY A 567 -42.64 -6.28 -0.96
C GLY A 567 -42.61 -4.87 -1.57
N GLN A 568 -43.78 -4.22 -1.57
CA GLN A 568 -44.09 -2.97 -2.28
C GLN A 568 -43.46 -1.70 -1.67
N PRO A 569 -43.18 -0.64 -2.47
CA PRO A 569 -42.82 0.69 -1.98
C PRO A 569 -44.04 1.60 -1.74
N ARG A 570 -43.99 2.45 -0.70
CA ARG A 570 -44.95 3.54 -0.45
C ARG A 570 -44.56 4.79 -1.25
N ALA A 571 -45.57 5.48 -1.78
CA ALA A 571 -45.45 6.68 -2.60
C ALA A 571 -45.39 7.97 -1.75
N HIS A 572 -44.52 8.90 -2.14
CA HIS A 572 -44.66 10.33 -1.90
C HIS A 572 -44.24 11.04 -3.20
N SER A 573 -45.22 11.50 -3.97
CA SER A 573 -45.06 12.53 -4.98
C SER A 573 -45.47 13.86 -4.34
N ASP A 574 -44.68 14.91 -4.53
CA ASP A 574 -45.14 16.19 -5.07
C ASP A 574 -43.96 17.17 -5.13
N TRP A 575 -44.05 18.08 -6.10
CA TRP A 575 -43.16 19.21 -6.43
C TRP A 575 -41.99 18.90 -7.37
N ILE A 576 -42.08 19.42 -8.61
CA ILE A 576 -41.06 20.19 -9.32
C ILE A 576 -41.75 20.96 -10.45
N GLU A 577 -41.57 22.29 -10.45
CA GLU A 577 -41.87 23.18 -11.57
C GLU A 577 -40.79 23.02 -12.67
N THR A 578 -41.25 23.02 -13.91
CA THR A 578 -40.47 22.90 -15.14
C THR A 578 -39.48 24.05 -15.30
N VAL A 579 -38.18 23.74 -15.39
CA VAL A 579 -37.16 24.67 -15.92
C VAL A 579 -36.69 24.12 -17.28
N ASP A 580 -37.00 24.87 -18.33
CA ASP A 580 -36.62 24.56 -19.71
C ASP A 580 -35.20 25.10 -19.96
N LEU A 581 -34.20 24.20 -20.00
CA LEU A 581 -32.81 24.55 -20.34
C LEU A 581 -32.48 23.99 -21.72
N LYS A 582 -32.50 24.86 -22.73
CA LYS A 582 -31.89 24.59 -24.04
C LYS A 582 -30.37 24.75 -23.94
N PHE A 583 -29.64 23.69 -24.28
CA PHE A 583 -28.20 23.74 -24.46
C PHE A 583 -27.88 23.61 -25.96
N ASP A 584 -27.34 24.68 -26.54
CA ASP A 584 -26.70 24.63 -27.85
C ASP A 584 -25.27 24.08 -27.70
N PHE A 585 -24.96 23.09 -28.52
CA PHE A 585 -23.66 22.45 -28.61
C PHE A 585 -22.90 23.02 -29.81
N ASP A 586 -22.14 24.09 -29.59
CA ASP A 586 -21.03 24.44 -30.48
C ASP A 586 -19.72 24.33 -29.71
N LEU A 587 -18.83 23.47 -30.25
CA LEU A 587 -17.44 23.35 -29.84
C LEU A 587 -16.73 24.63 -30.24
N ASP A 588 -16.34 25.46 -29.27
CA ASP A 588 -15.50 26.64 -29.50
C ASP A 588 -14.09 26.17 -29.94
N PRO A 589 -13.67 26.43 -31.20
CA PRO A 589 -12.38 26.02 -31.72
C PRO A 589 -11.22 26.96 -31.32
N ASP A 590 -11.47 28.07 -30.62
CA ASP A 590 -10.47 29.12 -30.35
C ASP A 590 -9.96 29.17 -28.88
N LEU A 591 -10.10 28.09 -28.11
CA LEU A 591 -9.45 27.99 -26.80
C LEU A 591 -7.93 27.73 -26.93
N ASP A 592 -7.18 28.81 -27.10
CA ASP A 592 -5.72 28.87 -26.97
C ASP A 592 -5.26 28.45 -25.55
N PRO A 593 -4.06 27.87 -25.37
CA PRO A 593 -3.63 27.34 -24.09
C PRO A 593 -3.30 28.49 -23.12
N ILE A 594 -3.99 28.48 -21.97
CA ILE A 594 -3.68 29.27 -20.77
C ILE A 594 -2.18 29.15 -20.46
N ASN A 595 -1.41 30.19 -20.81
CA ASN A 595 0.02 30.33 -20.50
C ASN A 595 0.32 31.46 -19.51
N ASP A 596 -0.66 32.26 -19.10
CA ASP A 596 -0.44 33.44 -18.24
C ASP A 596 -1.03 33.30 -16.83
N LEU A 597 -0.62 32.27 -16.07
CA LEU A 597 -0.90 32.18 -14.63
C LEU A 597 0.26 31.48 -13.89
N TRP A 598 1.48 32.00 -14.05
CA TRP A 598 2.60 31.78 -13.14
C TRP A 598 3.32 33.10 -12.84
N THR A 599 2.60 34.05 -12.24
CA THR A 599 3.21 35.16 -11.51
C THR A 599 2.70 35.10 -10.07
N MET A 600 3.63 34.83 -9.15
CA MET A 600 3.40 34.90 -7.70
C MET A 600 2.95 36.33 -7.34
N PRO A 601 1.90 36.54 -6.53
CA PRO A 601 1.63 37.86 -5.97
C PRO A 601 2.71 38.24 -4.95
N GLY A 602 3.18 39.48 -5.08
CA GLY A 602 4.35 40.03 -4.41
C GLY A 602 4.35 39.94 -2.89
N THR A 603 5.48 39.53 -2.35
CA THR A 603 5.90 39.87 -0.99
C THR A 603 6.34 41.33 -0.96
N GLY A 604 5.81 42.09 -0.01
CA GLY A 604 6.14 43.50 0.19
C GLY A 604 7.65 43.74 0.37
N ASN A 605 8.09 44.87 -0.17
CA ASN A 605 9.45 45.39 -0.06
C ASN A 605 9.80 45.67 1.41
N ASP A 606 10.81 44.99 1.91
CA ASP A 606 11.80 45.57 2.83
C ASP A 606 13.18 45.23 2.26
N THR A 607 13.80 46.22 1.63
CA THR A 607 15.15 46.15 1.05
C THR A 607 16.20 46.37 2.12
N GLU A 608 16.86 45.31 2.59
CA GLU A 608 18.25 45.38 3.05
C GLU A 608 19.15 44.75 1.97
N GLU A 609 19.98 45.60 1.37
CA GLU A 609 21.00 45.21 0.39
C GLU A 609 21.98 44.21 1.01
N THR A 610 21.84 42.94 0.63
CA THR A 610 22.92 41.96 0.83
C THR A 610 23.65 41.80 -0.49
N LYS A 611 24.90 42.29 -0.55
CA LYS A 611 25.84 41.99 -1.64
C LYS A 611 26.01 40.48 -1.76
N VAL A 612 25.52 39.91 -2.86
CA VAL A 612 25.84 38.55 -3.26
C VAL A 612 27.18 38.60 -4.00
N GLU A 613 28.22 38.00 -3.42
CA GLU A 613 29.45 37.71 -4.14
C GLU A 613 29.18 36.60 -5.16
N GLU A 614 29.56 36.89 -6.41
CA GLU A 614 29.47 35.99 -7.55
C GLU A 614 30.53 34.89 -7.38
N VAL A 615 30.12 33.71 -6.92
CA VAL A 615 30.99 32.53 -6.91
C VAL A 615 31.11 32.02 -8.34
N THR A 616 32.29 32.14 -8.93
CA THR A 616 32.53 31.69 -10.30
C THR A 616 32.71 30.17 -10.37
N GLU A 617 32.26 29.60 -11.49
CA GLU A 617 32.25 28.16 -11.82
C GLU A 617 33.60 27.43 -11.64
N LYS A 618 34.71 28.17 -11.48
CA LYS A 618 36.03 27.64 -11.18
C LYS A 618 36.20 27.14 -9.73
N ASP A 619 35.47 27.70 -8.77
CA ASP A 619 35.62 27.33 -7.36
C ASP A 619 34.96 25.98 -7.05
N LEU A 620 33.90 25.62 -7.79
CA LEU A 620 33.24 24.32 -7.72
C LEU A 620 34.06 23.17 -8.35
N PHE A 621 34.98 23.47 -9.26
CA PHE A 621 35.85 22.46 -9.88
C PHE A 621 37.06 22.09 -9.01
N ALA A 622 37.51 22.99 -8.13
CA ALA A 622 38.65 22.74 -7.25
C ALA A 622 38.31 21.78 -6.10
N GLU A 623 37.09 21.86 -5.53
CA GLU A 623 36.67 20.95 -4.44
C GLU A 623 36.40 19.51 -4.92
N ASN A 624 35.97 19.33 -6.18
CA ASN A 624 35.68 17.99 -6.71
C ASN A 624 36.93 17.21 -7.16
N SER A 625 38.01 17.90 -7.53
CA SER A 625 39.27 17.25 -7.89
C SER A 625 40.02 16.67 -6.68
N GLN A 626 39.79 17.21 -5.48
CA GLN A 626 40.43 16.74 -4.25
C GLN A 626 39.74 15.47 -3.70
N ALA A 627 38.43 15.34 -3.92
CA ALA A 627 37.64 14.17 -3.54
C ALA A 627 37.91 12.92 -4.42
N MET A 628 38.34 13.09 -5.67
CA MET A 628 38.69 11.94 -6.54
C MET A 628 40.10 11.39 -6.30
N SER A 629 41.06 12.19 -5.79
CA SER A 629 42.40 11.66 -5.46
C SER A 629 42.44 10.74 -4.24
N TRP A 630 41.47 10.87 -3.33
CA TRP A 630 41.31 10.00 -2.15
C TRP A 630 40.67 8.64 -2.48
N ALA A 631 40.01 8.51 -3.63
CA ALA A 631 39.41 7.24 -4.03
C ALA A 631 40.45 6.26 -4.61
N ASP A 632 41.47 6.77 -5.29
CA ASP A 632 42.53 5.95 -5.91
C ASP A 632 43.60 5.49 -4.89
N GLU A 633 43.86 6.24 -3.82
CA GLU A 633 44.81 5.82 -2.76
C GLU A 633 44.24 4.75 -1.80
N VAL A 634 42.91 4.60 -1.69
CA VAL A 634 42.28 3.61 -0.80
C VAL A 634 42.13 2.24 -1.47
N GLU A 635 42.17 2.15 -2.81
CA GLU A 635 42.11 0.86 -3.52
C GLU A 635 43.43 0.06 -3.50
N GLU A 636 44.60 0.71 -3.42
CA GLU A 636 45.89 -0.02 -3.39
C GLU A 636 46.28 -0.57 -2.01
N GLU A 637 45.80 0.02 -0.90
CA GLU A 637 46.16 -0.43 0.45
C GLU A 637 45.30 -1.60 0.98
N PHE A 638 44.10 -1.84 0.40
CA PHE A 638 43.16 -2.84 0.92
C PHE A 638 43.22 -4.23 0.25
N PHE A 639 43.88 -4.37 -0.93
CA PHE A 639 43.95 -5.64 -1.66
C PHE A 639 45.34 -6.32 -1.67
N GLY A 640 46.33 -5.76 -0.97
CA GLY A 640 47.69 -6.28 -0.89
C GLY A 640 47.95 -7.42 0.12
N GLY A 641 46.91 -8.00 0.73
CA GLY A 641 47.05 -9.01 1.79
C GLY A 641 46.55 -10.39 1.38
N LYS A 642 47.46 -11.31 1.03
CA LYS A 642 47.18 -12.75 0.94
C LYS A 642 46.77 -13.30 2.31
N THR A 643 45.50 -13.25 2.65
CA THR A 643 44.91 -14.14 3.66
C THR A 643 43.87 -15.00 2.97
N GLY A 644 44.21 -16.28 2.80
CA GLY A 644 43.26 -17.31 2.42
C GLY A 644 42.20 -17.44 3.52
N ILE A 645 41.13 -16.67 3.38
CA ILE A 645 39.87 -16.91 4.05
C ILE A 645 39.02 -17.60 3.00
N GLU A 646 38.87 -18.91 3.12
CA GLU A 646 37.80 -19.63 2.45
C GLU A 646 36.48 -19.04 2.95
N ILE A 647 35.92 -18.10 2.19
CA ILE A 647 34.54 -17.69 2.34
C ILE A 647 33.74 -18.90 1.87
N ASN A 648 33.31 -19.71 2.84
CA ASN A 648 32.33 -20.75 2.63
C ASN A 648 31.03 -20.02 2.23
N VAL A 649 30.82 -19.85 0.92
CA VAL A 649 29.54 -19.39 0.38
C VAL A 649 28.59 -20.55 0.57
N ASP A 650 28.04 -20.67 1.78
CA ASP A 650 26.99 -21.63 2.09
C ASP A 650 25.83 -21.37 1.11
N SER A 651 25.75 -22.23 0.10
CA SER A 651 24.67 -22.29 -0.89
C SER A 651 23.33 -22.75 -0.29
N ASP A 652 23.25 -22.78 1.04
CA ASP A 652 22.07 -23.09 1.85
C ASP A 652 21.00 -21.99 1.81
N LEU A 653 20.97 -21.19 0.73
CA LEU A 653 19.81 -20.42 0.32
C LEU A 653 18.74 -21.37 -0.27
N MET A 654 18.27 -22.24 0.63
CA MET A 654 16.99 -22.94 0.61
C MET A 654 16.89 -24.15 -0.29
N ASP A 655 17.25 -25.28 0.30
CA ASP A 655 16.74 -26.57 -0.09
C ASP A 655 15.21 -26.63 0.15
N TRP A 656 14.42 -26.26 -0.88
CA TRP A 656 13.09 -26.84 -1.10
C TRP A 656 13.24 -28.29 -1.63
N GLY A 657 14.27 -29.01 -1.19
CA GLY A 657 14.63 -30.36 -1.63
C GLY A 657 13.57 -31.41 -1.32
N GLU A 658 12.64 -31.10 -0.43
CA GLU A 658 11.32 -31.72 -0.49
C GLU A 658 10.51 -31.01 -1.57
N SER A 659 10.52 -31.59 -2.77
CA SER A 659 9.82 -31.07 -3.95
C SER A 659 8.34 -30.84 -3.61
N LEU A 660 7.98 -29.59 -3.29
CA LEU A 660 6.58 -29.20 -3.23
C LEU A 660 5.90 -29.63 -4.53
N PRO A 661 4.67 -30.17 -4.49
CA PRO A 661 3.98 -30.53 -5.70
C PRO A 661 3.78 -29.29 -6.58
N ASP A 662 3.75 -29.48 -7.89
CA ASP A 662 3.53 -28.36 -8.82
C ASP A 662 2.12 -27.76 -8.61
N TYR A 663 1.14 -28.61 -8.29
CA TYR A 663 -0.26 -28.23 -8.13
C TYR A 663 -0.81 -28.67 -6.77
N LEU A 664 -1.83 -27.94 -6.28
CA LEU A 664 -2.59 -28.34 -5.10
C LEU A 664 -3.33 -29.68 -5.35
N PRO A 665 -3.52 -30.51 -4.30
CA PRO A 665 -4.37 -31.69 -4.38
C PRO A 665 -5.76 -31.35 -4.91
N LYS A 666 -6.32 -32.19 -5.79
CA LYS A 666 -7.70 -32.04 -6.27
C LYS A 666 -8.71 -32.19 -5.13
N LYS A 667 -8.37 -33.00 -4.12
CA LYS A 667 -9.17 -33.27 -2.93
C LYS A 667 -8.30 -33.24 -1.68
N PHE A 668 -8.84 -32.71 -0.59
CA PHE A 668 -8.24 -32.66 0.73
C PHE A 668 -9.04 -33.52 1.70
N THR A 669 -8.43 -34.56 2.25
CA THR A 669 -8.99 -35.32 3.37
C THR A 669 -8.68 -34.59 4.66
N ILE A 670 -9.72 -34.12 5.37
CA ILE A 670 -9.55 -33.33 6.59
C ILE A 670 -10.48 -33.79 7.71
N GLY A 671 -10.01 -33.67 8.96
CA GLY A 671 -10.80 -34.00 10.14
C GLY A 671 -12.14 -33.24 10.18
N LYS A 672 -13.15 -33.88 10.79
CA LYS A 672 -14.56 -33.41 10.84
C LYS A 672 -14.72 -31.94 11.22
N LYS A 673 -13.90 -31.42 12.13
CA LYS A 673 -13.96 -30.02 12.58
C LYS A 673 -13.57 -29.04 11.46
N ASN A 674 -12.44 -29.28 10.79
CA ASN A 674 -11.96 -28.42 9.71
C ASN A 674 -12.87 -28.54 8.47
N PHE A 675 -13.39 -29.75 8.21
CA PHE A 675 -14.38 -29.97 7.15
C PHE A 675 -15.60 -29.07 7.32
N LYS A 676 -16.14 -28.96 8.54
CA LYS A 676 -17.26 -28.05 8.84
C LYS A 676 -16.92 -26.58 8.63
N VAL A 677 -15.68 -26.16 8.85
CA VAL A 677 -15.22 -24.78 8.58
C VAL A 677 -15.31 -24.49 7.08
N PHE A 678 -14.73 -25.35 6.24
CA PHE A 678 -14.79 -25.18 4.79
C PHE A 678 -16.21 -25.34 4.23
N GLN A 679 -17.05 -26.23 4.78
CA GLN A 679 -18.46 -26.34 4.35
C GLN A 679 -19.27 -25.07 4.63
N ARG A 680 -18.95 -24.34 5.70
CA ARG A 680 -19.64 -23.09 6.05
C ARG A 680 -19.16 -21.93 5.19
N ILE A 681 -17.84 -21.86 4.93
CA ILE A 681 -17.27 -20.81 4.08
C ILE A 681 -17.62 -21.07 2.62
N LEU A 682 -17.39 -22.28 2.12
CA LEU A 682 -17.67 -22.73 0.75
C LEU A 682 -18.96 -23.55 0.77
N PRO A 683 -20.15 -22.89 0.78
CA PRO A 683 -21.41 -23.61 0.84
C PRO A 683 -21.47 -24.62 -0.30
N LEU A 684 -21.96 -25.82 0.02
CA LEU A 684 -22.28 -26.81 -0.98
C LEU A 684 -23.21 -26.15 -1.99
N LYS A 685 -22.83 -26.16 -3.27
CA LYS A 685 -23.78 -26.02 -4.37
C LYS A 685 -24.66 -27.27 -4.40
N SER A 686 -25.31 -27.61 -3.29
CA SER A 686 -26.37 -28.59 -3.28
C SER A 686 -27.47 -27.98 -4.13
N GLY A 687 -27.79 -28.58 -5.27
CA GLY A 687 -28.90 -28.19 -6.14
C GLY A 687 -30.30 -28.33 -5.50
N SER A 688 -30.38 -28.26 -4.18
CA SER A 688 -31.58 -28.08 -3.37
C SER A 688 -31.75 -26.57 -3.18
N ALA A 689 -32.64 -25.96 -3.96
CA ALA A 689 -33.00 -24.53 -3.83
C ALA A 689 -33.82 -24.22 -2.55
N ALA A 690 -33.76 -25.09 -1.55
CA ALA A 690 -34.32 -24.91 -0.21
C ALA A 690 -33.20 -24.81 0.84
N ALA A 691 -32.03 -24.29 0.46
CA ALA A 691 -31.15 -23.67 1.44
C ALA A 691 -31.92 -22.46 1.99
N SER A 692 -32.42 -22.61 3.21
CA SER A 692 -33.03 -21.53 3.98
C SER A 692 -32.19 -20.26 3.84
N ASP A 693 -32.83 -19.10 3.69
CA ASP A 693 -32.21 -17.77 3.85
C ASP A 693 -31.58 -17.57 5.25
N GLU A 694 -31.54 -18.61 6.08
CA GLU A 694 -30.80 -18.61 7.33
C GLU A 694 -29.32 -18.37 7.03
N PRO A 695 -28.74 -17.28 7.57
CA PRO A 695 -27.34 -16.96 7.39
C PRO A 695 -26.51 -18.14 7.87
N ALA A 696 -25.56 -18.59 7.04
CA ALA A 696 -24.66 -19.67 7.41
C ALA A 696 -24.04 -19.37 8.79
N PRO A 697 -23.99 -20.35 9.71
CA PRO A 697 -23.54 -20.11 11.07
C PRO A 697 -22.11 -19.55 11.09
N ASP A 698 -21.94 -18.45 11.83
CA ASP A 698 -20.71 -17.66 11.89
C ASP A 698 -19.46 -18.53 12.09
N VAL A 699 -18.47 -18.33 11.21
CA VAL A 699 -17.17 -19.00 11.28
C VAL A 699 -16.18 -18.08 11.99
N ARG A 700 -15.56 -18.56 13.07
CA ARG A 700 -14.49 -17.82 13.73
C ARG A 700 -13.27 -17.73 12.82
N TRP A 701 -12.70 -16.54 12.70
CA TRP A 701 -11.49 -16.28 11.93
C TRP A 701 -10.34 -17.21 12.33
N SER A 702 -10.14 -17.42 13.63
CA SER A 702 -9.09 -18.31 14.15
C SER A 702 -9.30 -19.77 13.76
N ASP A 703 -10.54 -20.21 13.57
CA ASP A 703 -10.84 -21.57 13.12
C ASP A 703 -10.56 -21.72 11.62
N PHE A 704 -10.83 -20.67 10.82
CA PHE A 704 -10.42 -20.61 9.42
C PHE A 704 -8.89 -20.64 9.25
N GLU A 705 -8.14 -19.82 10.00
CA GLU A 705 -6.66 -19.86 9.98
C GLU A 705 -6.12 -21.26 10.32
N LYS A 706 -6.66 -21.91 11.35
CA LYS A 706 -6.27 -23.27 11.74
C LYS A 706 -6.61 -24.29 10.66
N ALA A 707 -7.77 -24.17 10.03
CA ALA A 707 -8.19 -25.05 8.94
C ALA A 707 -7.25 -24.93 7.73
N MET A 708 -6.87 -23.70 7.34
CA MET A 708 -5.88 -23.45 6.28
C MET A 708 -4.51 -24.04 6.62
N LYS A 709 -4.00 -23.85 7.84
CA LYS A 709 -2.73 -24.49 8.29
C LYS A 709 -2.78 -26.01 8.18
N ARG A 710 -3.92 -26.62 8.53
CA ARG A 710 -4.09 -28.07 8.54
C ARG A 710 -4.10 -28.70 7.16
N ILE A 711 -4.46 -27.95 6.11
CA ILE A 711 -4.34 -28.39 4.71
C ILE A 711 -2.98 -28.03 4.09
N GLY A 712 -1.99 -27.67 4.93
CA GLY A 712 -0.61 -27.44 4.52
C GLY A 712 -0.27 -26.01 4.12
N PHE A 713 -1.21 -25.06 4.19
CA PHE A 713 -0.88 -23.66 3.88
C PHE A 713 0.02 -23.06 4.95
N GLY A 714 1.06 -22.36 4.49
CA GLY A 714 1.78 -21.40 5.32
C GLY A 714 0.84 -20.24 5.66
N VAL A 715 0.84 -19.81 6.93
CA VAL A 715 0.05 -18.65 7.36
C VAL A 715 1.00 -17.61 7.91
N SER A 716 1.18 -16.55 7.12
CA SER A 716 1.96 -15.39 7.54
C SER A 716 1.00 -14.29 7.93
N ARG A 717 1.01 -13.92 9.21
CA ARG A 717 0.36 -12.70 9.65
C ARG A 717 1.23 -11.52 9.25
N SER A 718 0.57 -10.46 8.85
CA SER A 718 1.17 -9.16 8.66
C SER A 718 1.73 -8.60 9.99
N ARG A 719 2.50 -7.52 9.92
CA ARG A 719 3.18 -6.84 11.03
C ARG A 719 2.22 -6.43 12.16
N VAL A 720 1.14 -5.72 11.86
CA VAL A 720 0.04 -5.34 12.77
C VAL A 720 -0.95 -6.50 12.95
N GLY A 721 -0.89 -7.50 12.07
CA GLY A 721 -1.72 -8.70 12.15
C GLY A 721 -3.16 -8.46 11.66
N LEU A 722 -3.37 -7.41 10.87
CA LEU A 722 -4.67 -7.05 10.30
C LEU A 722 -4.94 -7.80 9.00
N ALA A 723 -3.90 -8.03 8.20
CA ALA A 723 -3.95 -8.92 7.05
C ALA A 723 -3.29 -10.28 7.36
N VAL A 724 -3.80 -11.34 6.75
CA VAL A 724 -3.24 -12.70 6.84
C VAL A 724 -3.03 -13.25 5.44
N ARG A 725 -1.78 -13.59 5.12
CA ARG A 725 -1.39 -14.24 3.88
C ARG A 725 -1.38 -15.76 4.08
N PHE A 726 -1.99 -16.45 3.13
CA PHE A 726 -2.02 -17.90 3.03
C PHE A 726 -1.17 -18.34 1.85
N ASP A 727 -0.01 -18.94 2.14
CA ASP A 727 0.96 -19.43 1.16
C ASP A 727 0.67 -20.91 0.87
N PRO A 728 0.26 -21.29 -0.36
CA PRO A 728 -0.15 -22.65 -0.66
C PRO A 728 1.03 -23.64 -0.64
N PRO A 729 0.82 -24.91 -0.28
CA PRO A 729 1.84 -25.96 -0.34
C PRO A 729 2.06 -26.49 -1.78
N ALA A 730 2.14 -25.60 -2.78
CA ALA A 730 2.38 -25.98 -4.17
C ALA A 730 3.11 -24.88 -4.95
N LYS A 731 4.03 -25.25 -5.83
CA LYS A 731 4.93 -24.31 -6.53
C LYS A 731 4.20 -23.35 -7.46
N MET A 732 3.18 -23.84 -8.17
CA MET A 732 2.42 -23.05 -9.13
C MET A 732 1.17 -22.42 -8.52
N ALA A 733 0.82 -22.79 -7.29
CA ALA A 733 -0.30 -22.18 -6.59
C ALA A 733 0.11 -20.82 -6.04
N ARG A 734 -0.81 -19.87 -6.12
CA ARG A 734 -0.57 -18.47 -5.74
C ARG A 734 -0.98 -18.23 -4.29
N SER A 735 -0.29 -17.35 -3.58
CA SER A 735 -0.71 -16.91 -2.24
C SER A 735 -1.97 -16.05 -2.31
N VAL A 736 -2.83 -16.12 -1.29
CA VAL A 736 -3.99 -15.24 -1.11
C VAL A 736 -3.87 -14.46 0.19
N VAL A 737 -4.36 -13.22 0.21
CA VAL A 737 -4.35 -12.34 1.38
C VAL A 737 -5.79 -12.00 1.74
N PHE A 738 -6.11 -12.09 3.02
CA PHE A 738 -7.41 -11.70 3.54
C PHE A 738 -7.25 -10.80 4.76
N HIS A 739 -8.10 -9.78 4.87
CA HIS A 739 -8.17 -8.96 6.07
C HIS A 739 -8.93 -9.68 7.17
N ARG A 740 -8.47 -9.52 8.40
CA ARG A 740 -9.20 -9.96 9.57
C ARG A 740 -10.46 -9.11 9.74
N PRO A 741 -11.58 -9.70 10.17
CA PRO A 741 -12.78 -8.94 10.49
C PRO A 741 -12.49 -7.88 11.56
N TYR A 742 -13.05 -6.68 11.37
CA TYR A 742 -12.88 -5.56 12.29
C TYR A 742 -13.70 -5.79 13.57
N LEU A 743 -13.03 -5.78 14.74
CA LEU A 743 -13.57 -6.03 16.10
C LEU A 743 -14.29 -7.37 16.34
N SER A 744 -14.69 -8.08 15.28
CA SER A 744 -15.38 -9.35 15.34
C SER A 744 -14.38 -10.51 15.26
N PRO A 745 -14.50 -11.54 16.12
CA PRO A 745 -13.76 -12.78 15.92
C PRO A 745 -14.37 -13.66 14.81
N PHE A 746 -15.50 -13.25 14.22
CA PHE A 746 -16.26 -13.99 13.21
C PHE A 746 -16.17 -13.34 11.83
N ILE A 747 -16.10 -14.18 10.81
CA ILE A 747 -16.17 -13.79 9.40
C ILE A 747 -17.59 -13.31 9.10
N SER A 748 -17.75 -12.06 8.68
CA SER A 748 -19.06 -11.53 8.29
C SER A 748 -19.58 -12.21 7.01
N PRO A 749 -20.89 -12.18 6.73
CA PRO A 749 -21.42 -12.69 5.47
C PRO A 749 -20.79 -12.04 4.23
N VAL A 750 -20.43 -10.76 4.31
CA VAL A 750 -19.73 -10.02 3.23
C VAL A 750 -18.32 -10.60 3.04
N ASP A 751 -17.55 -10.74 4.13
CA ASP A 751 -16.20 -11.30 4.09
C ASP A 751 -16.21 -12.76 3.63
N SER A 752 -17.23 -13.53 4.01
CA SER A 752 -17.39 -14.92 3.55
C SER A 752 -17.60 -14.98 2.05
N ARG A 753 -18.40 -14.09 1.45
CA ARG A 753 -18.56 -14.04 -0.03
C ARG A 753 -17.23 -13.73 -0.72
N ARG A 754 -16.46 -12.79 -0.17
CA ARG A 754 -15.12 -12.45 -0.69
C ARG A 754 -14.14 -13.62 -0.56
N LEU A 755 -14.15 -14.33 0.57
CA LEU A 755 -13.37 -15.56 0.76
C LEU A 755 -13.74 -16.62 -0.28
N VAL A 756 -15.03 -16.87 -0.49
CA VAL A 756 -15.53 -17.84 -1.49
C VAL A 756 -15.07 -17.45 -2.88
N PHE A 757 -15.26 -16.19 -3.26
CA PHE A 757 -14.88 -15.68 -4.58
C PHE A 757 -13.38 -15.87 -4.80
N CYS A 758 -12.55 -15.41 -3.87
CA CYS A 758 -11.09 -15.48 -4.00
C CYS A 758 -10.58 -16.93 -4.00
N LEU A 759 -11.04 -17.80 -3.09
CA LEU A 759 -10.64 -19.21 -3.06
C LEU A 759 -11.14 -19.99 -4.28
N GLY A 760 -12.34 -19.67 -4.78
CA GLY A 760 -12.91 -20.23 -6.00
C GLY A 760 -12.14 -19.81 -7.24
N THR A 761 -11.80 -18.53 -7.38
CA THR A 761 -11.05 -18.01 -8.53
C THR A 761 -9.58 -18.46 -8.50
N CYS A 762 -8.94 -18.42 -7.33
CA CYS A 762 -7.51 -18.75 -7.19
C CYS A 762 -7.22 -20.23 -7.27
N TYR A 763 -8.04 -21.07 -6.61
CA TYR A 763 -7.75 -22.50 -6.45
C TYR A 763 -8.81 -23.41 -7.08
N ARG A 764 -9.85 -22.84 -7.70
CA ARG A 764 -11.01 -23.60 -8.22
C ARG A 764 -11.66 -24.46 -7.13
N TRP A 765 -11.60 -23.98 -5.89
CA TRP A 765 -12.15 -24.68 -4.75
C TRP A 765 -13.66 -24.53 -4.68
N THR A 766 -14.27 -25.66 -4.34
CA THR A 766 -15.67 -25.84 -4.03
C THR A 766 -15.74 -26.72 -2.78
N SER A 767 -16.92 -26.87 -2.19
CA SER A 767 -17.16 -27.83 -1.12
C SER A 767 -16.69 -29.26 -1.45
N ASN A 768 -16.71 -29.65 -2.73
CA ASN A 768 -16.38 -31.01 -3.19
C ASN A 768 -14.86 -31.29 -3.21
N ASN A 769 -14.05 -30.24 -3.04
CA ASN A 769 -12.60 -30.39 -2.90
C ASN A 769 -12.20 -30.85 -1.50
N PHE A 770 -13.14 -30.93 -0.55
CA PHE A 770 -12.87 -31.33 0.82
C PHE A 770 -13.67 -32.60 1.14
N GLU A 771 -13.01 -33.58 1.74
CA GLU A 771 -13.62 -34.83 2.18
C GLU A 771 -13.38 -35.00 3.67
N ARG A 772 -14.38 -35.58 4.34
CA ARG A 772 -14.28 -35.87 5.77
C ARG A 772 -13.36 -37.09 5.95
N GLY A 773 -12.22 -36.88 6.60
CA GLY A 773 -11.35 -37.96 7.06
C GLY A 773 -12.03 -38.86 8.10
N SER A 774 -11.48 -40.06 8.29
CA SER A 774 -11.89 -40.94 9.38
C SER A 774 -11.66 -40.23 10.73
N ALA A 775 -12.35 -40.65 11.79
CA ALA A 775 -12.22 -40.00 13.10
C ALA A 775 -10.84 -40.18 13.76
N GLU A 776 -9.96 -40.97 13.16
CA GLU A 776 -8.63 -41.31 13.65
C GLU A 776 -7.54 -40.32 13.17
N ASP A 777 -7.88 -39.41 12.24
CA ASP A 777 -7.01 -38.34 11.69
C ASP A 777 -7.41 -36.93 12.18
#